data_AF-A0A834G8A3-F1
#
_entry.id   AF-A0A834G8A3-F1
#
_cell.length_a   1.000
_cell.length_b   1.000
_cell.length_c   1.000
_cell.angle_alpha   90.00
_cell.angle_beta   90.00
_cell.angle_gamma   90.00
#
_symmetry.space_group_name_H-M   'P 1'
#
loop_
_entity.id
_entity.type
_entity.pdbx_description
1 polymer ?
#
loop_
_entity_poly.entity_id
_entity_poly.type
_entity_poly.pdbx_seq_one_letter_code
_entity_poly.pdbx_strand_id
1 'polypeptide(L)'
;MNCFFPFKGKPKSQNAKSSLEELMEGNEHNLRVFTYSELKTATENFNGSLIIGKGGFSRVFKGTIIHPKEKGSRTVVAIKRFTGELGSREWLAEVQFLGVLDHPNLVKLLGYCSVHGKREIHRLLVYEYIPNGSLHYNLFDKASTTLPWTTRLEIILLAAQGLAYLHEESEMQVIYRDFKPSKVLLDEYFKPKLSDFGVAEKGPTDDYDHVSRVVGTVGYIAPEYASYGHLTVKCDVYSFGVVLYEILTGRRAWDINLLEHPWLLEWVKLHPADSEGFSTIIDPRLENQYSLTAARKIAKLADTCLNQHPQDRPRMSQVVEILKQVMVESVEESSSEKRRSESSASSNLVALNKHSDQMGDIDTSRRMEGIREHDEQNLYKKLKLQLHQQYSGPLPGIFGRESTSGNAPEIGVLSMGELINEMGEAEDEGSLNELTDSFYEELLEEILLGELEETPAHQREVEESNCHPLKVPPTISHHFSILHVLDLSSTEINSLPQSISRLVALQKLFLRSCELLMELPPEIGELTNLEVLDLEGTEILCLPKEIAKLVNLTCLKVSFYEYANQTVIPRRVLSNLSSLIELIIDATPFGEWWDFEVEAIVGDLCSLKELRTVQLYLPTVEPLEELTLIFPGLTNFRFTVGRQEEHFISRLPHDVEKEFNNWEKLGKCLKYLNGNSIPNGVTEVLKHANAFFLQRHWTAKSLSEFGHKNMTQVKFCLVMECNEFRSIIDFEQFNQGKNGRSESEDFEYFDEANVLGSLERLIIRYMKNMESIWKGPVGKGYLSNLKSLALHTCPKLTTLFTVDMLINLTNLEELIVEDCPKLDSIVSLKSTSSKPGLFLRSLKKISLLELPELVSISGGLRIAPNLERMVIFYCPKLGKLSTMEVSSTDLKVIKGEKEWWDALKWYESDLSSEHEDYLAHLFIPLRRDGDLMAQLTKD
;
A
#
# COMPACT_ATOMS: atom_id res chain seq x y z
N MET A 1 -11.12 -13.52 46.38
CA MET A 1 -12.52 -13.38 46.83
C MET A 1 -13.15 -12.24 46.05
N ASN A 2 -14.33 -12.50 45.50
CA ASN A 2 -15.16 -11.74 44.54
C ASN A 2 -14.99 -10.22 44.46
N CYS A 3 -14.95 -9.72 43.21
CA CYS A 3 -15.80 -8.62 42.74
C CYS A 3 -16.07 -8.77 41.22
N PHE A 4 -17.22 -9.35 40.89
CA PHE A 4 -17.89 -9.24 39.59
C PHE A 4 -18.74 -7.95 39.61
N PHE A 5 -18.78 -7.17 38.53
CA PHE A 5 -19.94 -6.34 38.21
C PHE A 5 -20.23 -6.31 36.70
N PRO A 6 -21.52 -6.37 36.29
CA PRO A 6 -21.96 -6.51 34.90
C PRO A 6 -22.32 -5.15 34.27
N PHE A 7 -22.06 -4.96 32.98
CA PHE A 7 -22.56 -3.79 32.24
C PHE A 7 -23.86 -4.11 31.49
N LYS A 8 -24.99 -3.60 32.01
CA LYS A 8 -26.20 -3.24 31.25
C LYS A 8 -26.62 -1.83 31.66
N GLY A 9 -26.58 -0.89 30.73
CA GLY A 9 -27.15 0.45 30.90
C GLY A 9 -26.50 1.49 29.99
N LYS A 10 -27.28 2.06 29.06
CA LYS A 10 -26.88 3.19 28.19
C LYS A 10 -26.50 4.42 29.03
N PRO A 11 -25.45 5.20 28.68
CA PRO A 11 -25.22 6.49 29.34
C PRO A 11 -25.98 7.62 28.64
N LYS A 12 -26.64 8.47 29.46
CA LYS A 12 -26.99 9.85 29.12
C LYS A 12 -25.78 10.75 29.36
N SER A 13 -25.61 11.77 28.52
CA SER A 13 -24.51 12.74 28.58
C SER A 13 -24.50 13.55 29.87
N GLN A 14 -23.36 13.63 30.56
CA GLN A 14 -22.88 14.83 31.28
C GLN A 14 -21.45 14.61 31.81
N ASN A 15 -20.55 15.55 31.45
CA ASN A 15 -19.22 15.85 32.01
C ASN A 15 -18.15 14.75 32.03
N ALA A 16 -17.43 14.62 30.91
CA ALA A 16 -16.09 14.04 30.87
C ALA A 16 -15.06 15.00 31.51
N LYS A 17 -14.96 14.97 32.85
CA LYS A 17 -13.66 15.21 33.49
C LYS A 17 -12.82 13.93 33.31
N SER A 18 -11.55 14.14 33.00
CA SER A 18 -10.73 13.20 32.23
C SER A 18 -10.43 11.89 32.97
N SER A 19 -10.66 10.76 32.29
CA SER A 19 -10.10 9.44 32.67
C SER A 19 -8.56 9.39 32.58
N LEU A 20 -7.91 10.48 32.14
CA LEU A 20 -6.47 10.60 31.98
C LEU A 20 -5.77 10.89 33.31
N GLU A 21 -6.37 11.71 34.17
CA GLU A 21 -5.81 12.05 35.50
C GLU A 21 -5.89 10.85 36.46
N GLU A 22 -6.97 10.06 36.41
CA GLU A 22 -7.13 8.84 37.23
C GLU A 22 -6.16 7.71 36.83
N LEU A 23 -5.76 7.61 35.56
CA LEU A 23 -4.73 6.68 35.08
C LEU A 23 -3.30 7.08 35.50
N MET A 24 -3.08 8.38 35.73
CA MET A 24 -1.77 8.96 36.00
C MET A 24 -1.49 9.18 37.50
N GLU A 25 -2.52 9.30 38.33
CA GLU A 25 -2.40 9.35 39.80
C GLU A 25 -1.98 8.02 40.44
N GLY A 26 -2.03 6.91 39.67
CA GLY A 26 -1.66 5.56 40.14
C GLY A 26 -0.25 5.07 39.77
N ASN A 27 0.57 5.84 39.04
CA ASN A 27 1.90 5.38 38.61
C ASN A 27 2.97 5.66 39.68
N GLU A 28 3.51 4.60 40.29
CA GLU A 28 4.62 4.63 41.25
C GLU A 28 6.01 4.98 40.63
N HIS A 29 6.07 5.42 39.37
CA HIS A 29 7.31 5.76 38.66
C HIS A 29 7.48 7.28 38.42
N ASN A 30 8.66 7.79 38.80
CA ASN A 30 9.05 9.22 38.84
C ASN A 30 9.26 9.87 37.45
N LEU A 31 8.29 9.81 36.53
CA LEU A 31 8.37 10.61 35.30
C LEU A 31 8.32 12.11 35.62
N ARG A 32 9.29 12.88 35.12
CA ARG A 32 9.30 14.33 35.35
C ARG A 32 8.28 15.02 34.46
N VAL A 33 7.44 15.85 35.08
CA VAL A 33 6.57 16.79 34.34
C VAL A 33 7.41 18.01 33.93
N PHE A 34 7.59 18.19 32.62
CA PHE A 34 8.28 19.33 32.04
C PHE A 34 7.30 20.43 31.64
N THR A 35 7.72 21.69 31.79
CA THR A 35 6.95 22.80 31.24
C THR A 35 7.24 22.97 29.76
N TYR A 36 6.25 23.42 28.98
CA TYR A 36 6.45 23.70 27.56
C TYR A 36 7.56 24.74 27.32
N SER A 37 7.63 25.77 28.18
CA SER A 37 8.66 26.81 28.10
C SER A 37 10.07 26.25 28.31
N GLU A 38 10.22 25.29 29.23
CA GLU A 38 11.49 24.61 29.48
C GLU A 38 11.94 23.82 28.24
N LEU A 39 11.06 22.99 27.66
CA LEU A 39 11.39 22.22 26.47
C LEU A 39 11.61 23.09 25.22
N LYS A 40 10.86 24.18 25.11
CA LYS A 40 11.07 25.18 24.06
C LYS A 40 12.45 25.84 24.19
N THR A 41 12.88 26.15 25.40
CA THR A 41 14.22 26.71 25.65
C THR A 41 15.31 25.68 25.37
N ALA A 42 15.12 24.43 25.81
CA ALA A 42 16.06 23.34 25.62
C ALA A 42 16.33 23.00 24.14
N THR A 43 15.39 23.35 23.25
CA THR A 43 15.44 23.11 21.80
C THR A 43 15.62 24.40 20.98
N GLU A 44 15.99 25.51 21.62
CA GLU A 44 16.19 26.80 20.95
C GLU A 44 14.97 27.24 20.10
N ASN A 45 13.77 27.12 20.69
CA ASN A 45 12.48 27.32 20.05
C ASN A 45 12.15 26.28 18.97
N PHE A 46 12.49 25.00 19.20
CA PHE A 46 12.29 23.91 18.24
C PHE A 46 12.99 24.19 16.90
N ASN A 47 14.25 24.63 16.97
CA ASN A 47 15.08 24.94 15.81
C ASN A 47 15.21 23.72 14.89
N GLY A 48 14.99 23.93 13.59
CA GLY A 48 15.04 22.86 12.57
C GLY A 48 16.41 22.18 12.48
N SER A 49 17.50 22.89 12.80
CA SER A 49 18.87 22.32 12.81
C SER A 49 19.12 21.30 13.93
N LEU A 50 18.27 21.27 14.96
CA LEU A 50 18.35 20.33 16.08
C LEU A 50 17.48 19.08 15.87
N ILE A 51 16.83 18.94 14.72
CA ILE A 51 16.02 17.76 14.39
C ILE A 51 16.96 16.57 14.19
N ILE A 52 16.72 15.51 14.95
CA ILE A 52 17.45 14.23 14.87
C ILE A 52 16.55 13.08 14.38
N GLY A 53 15.26 13.33 14.21
CA GLY A 53 14.31 12.36 13.66
C GLY A 53 12.99 13.02 13.24
N LYS A 54 12.41 12.54 12.15
CA LYS A 54 11.10 12.97 11.63
C LYS A 54 10.20 11.74 11.46
N GLY A 55 8.99 11.80 11.99
CA GLY A 55 7.91 10.85 11.75
C GLY A 55 6.66 11.57 11.21
N GLY A 56 5.64 10.83 10.79
CA GLY A 56 4.42 11.42 10.21
C GLY A 56 3.70 12.40 11.14
N PHE A 57 3.60 12.07 12.44
CA PHE A 57 2.91 12.90 13.44
C PHE A 57 3.82 13.41 14.55
N SER A 58 5.14 13.32 14.37
CA SER A 58 6.09 13.75 15.38
C SER A 58 7.45 14.19 14.83
N ARG A 59 8.12 15.06 15.58
CA ARG A 59 9.50 15.48 15.32
C ARG A 59 10.32 15.30 16.58
N VAL A 60 11.52 14.75 16.44
CA VAL A 60 12.46 14.52 17.54
C VAL A 60 13.59 15.53 17.45
N PHE A 61 13.77 16.30 18.52
CA PHE A 61 14.79 17.33 18.65
C PHE A 61 15.85 16.89 19.66
N LYS A 62 17.12 17.17 19.37
CA LYS A 62 18.17 17.17 20.38
C LYS A 62 17.98 18.41 21.27
N GLY A 63 17.94 18.22 22.58
CA GLY A 63 17.78 19.30 23.54
C GLY A 63 18.75 19.22 24.69
N THR A 64 18.95 20.33 25.38
CA THR A 64 19.77 20.38 26.61
C THR A 64 18.93 20.90 27.78
N ILE A 65 18.63 20.03 28.74
CA ILE A 65 17.95 20.39 29.98
C ILE A 65 18.97 20.96 30.97
N ILE A 66 18.67 22.14 31.52
CA ILE A 66 19.49 22.80 32.54
C ILE A 66 18.82 22.59 33.89
N HIS A 67 19.50 21.95 34.83
CA HIS A 67 18.94 21.69 36.16
C HIS A 67 19.10 22.90 37.08
N PRO A 68 18.00 23.54 37.56
CA PRO A 68 18.11 24.74 38.39
C PRO A 68 18.71 24.46 39.78
N LYS A 69 18.56 23.23 40.28
CA LYS A 69 18.91 22.81 41.64
C LYS A 69 20.36 22.34 41.79
N GLU A 70 21.05 22.07 40.68
CA GLU A 70 22.45 21.61 40.65
C GLU A 70 23.24 22.53 39.71
N LYS A 71 23.97 23.50 40.29
CA LYS A 71 24.72 24.51 39.52
C LYS A 71 25.64 23.85 38.48
N GLY A 72 25.26 23.97 37.21
CA GLY A 72 26.07 23.56 36.05
C GLY A 72 25.73 22.19 35.45
N SER A 73 24.82 21.41 36.03
CA SER A 73 24.41 20.12 35.48
C SER A 73 23.55 20.31 34.22
N ARG A 74 24.05 19.83 33.09
CA ARG A 74 23.38 19.84 31.78
C ARG A 74 23.13 18.40 31.35
N THR A 75 21.91 18.07 30.97
CA THR A 75 21.57 16.76 30.42
C THR A 75 21.14 16.91 28.97
N VAL A 76 21.84 16.21 28.07
CA VAL A 76 21.42 16.11 26.67
C VAL A 76 20.29 15.08 26.58
N VAL A 77 19.21 15.45 25.92
CA VAL A 77 17.98 14.66 25.83
C VAL A 77 17.46 14.63 24.39
N ALA A 78 16.63 13.65 24.07
CA ALA A 78 15.81 13.64 22.87
C ALA A 78 14.38 14.08 23.23
N ILE A 79 13.86 15.09 22.55
CA ILE A 79 12.52 15.67 22.80
C ILE A 79 11.64 15.37 21.59
N LYS A 80 10.70 14.44 21.74
CA LYS A 80 9.70 14.11 20.71
C LYS A 80 8.47 14.98 20.90
N ARG A 81 8.15 15.80 19.91
CA ARG A 81 6.98 16.66 19.86
C ARG A 81 5.94 16.05 18.93
N PHE A 82 4.70 15.92 19.40
CA PHE A 82 3.59 15.34 18.66
C PHE A 82 2.65 16.40 18.09
N THR A 83 2.00 16.10 16.98
CA THR A 83 0.99 16.95 16.32
C THR A 83 -0.25 16.13 15.97
N GLY A 84 -1.43 16.78 15.99
CA GLY A 84 -2.70 16.15 15.62
C GLY A 84 -3.27 15.14 16.63
N GLU A 85 -4.46 14.60 16.32
CA GLU A 85 -5.15 13.61 17.16
C GLU A 85 -4.45 12.24 17.16
N LEU A 86 -3.85 11.83 16.04
CA LEU A 86 -3.08 10.60 15.94
C LEU A 86 -1.82 10.63 16.80
N GLY A 87 -1.06 11.72 16.74
CA GLY A 87 0.09 11.94 17.63
C GLY A 87 -0.31 11.96 19.11
N SER A 88 -1.55 12.34 19.42
CA SER A 88 -2.09 12.25 20.79
C SER A 88 -2.29 10.80 21.27
N ARG A 89 -2.67 9.88 20.38
CA ARG A 89 -2.78 8.45 20.71
C ARG A 89 -1.41 7.80 20.88
N GLU A 90 -0.47 8.08 19.97
CA GLU A 90 0.91 7.59 20.09
C GLU A 90 1.55 8.06 21.39
N TRP A 91 1.39 9.35 21.72
CA TRP A 91 1.86 9.91 22.99
C TRP A 91 1.32 9.14 24.20
N LEU A 92 0.04 8.79 24.19
CA LEU A 92 -0.58 8.06 25.29
C LEU A 92 -0.04 6.63 25.41
N ALA A 93 0.09 5.92 24.28
CA ALA A 93 0.66 4.58 24.26
C ALA A 93 2.10 4.58 24.79
N GLU A 94 2.94 5.52 24.34
CA GLU A 94 4.33 5.62 24.80
C GLU A 94 4.43 5.92 26.30
N VAL A 95 3.62 6.83 26.83
CA VAL A 95 3.59 7.10 28.27
C VAL A 95 3.13 5.88 29.05
N GLN A 96 2.12 5.16 28.55
CA GLN A 96 1.57 3.97 29.20
C GLN A 96 2.60 2.84 29.29
N PHE A 97 3.38 2.60 28.24
CA PHE A 97 4.37 1.51 28.22
C PHE A 97 5.72 1.95 28.79
N LEU A 98 6.37 2.96 28.21
CA LEU A 98 7.70 3.38 28.64
C LEU A 98 7.71 4.11 30.00
N GLY A 99 6.56 4.50 30.51
CA GLY A 99 6.45 4.99 31.89
C GLY A 99 6.64 3.90 32.96
N VAL A 100 6.50 2.61 32.59
CA VAL A 100 6.56 1.48 33.52
C VAL A 100 7.65 0.46 33.15
N LEU A 101 8.02 0.37 31.88
CA LEU A 101 9.08 -0.54 31.42
C LEU A 101 10.48 0.03 31.73
N ASP A 102 11.36 -0.79 32.34
CA ASP A 102 12.77 -0.45 32.57
C ASP A 102 13.66 -1.64 32.21
N HIS A 103 14.44 -1.50 31.14
CA HIS A 103 15.34 -2.54 30.64
C HIS A 103 16.51 -1.90 29.88
N PRO A 104 17.76 -2.41 30.00
CA PRO A 104 18.94 -1.80 29.37
C PRO A 104 18.83 -1.63 27.85
N ASN A 105 18.13 -2.55 27.18
CA ASN A 105 17.90 -2.52 25.73
C ASN A 105 16.61 -1.82 25.29
N LEU A 106 15.99 -1.04 26.16
CA LEU A 106 14.90 -0.11 25.83
C LEU A 106 15.37 1.33 26.04
N VAL A 107 14.82 2.25 25.25
CA VAL A 107 15.04 3.69 25.48
C VAL A 107 14.27 4.13 26.72
N LYS A 108 14.96 4.85 27.62
CA LYS A 108 14.38 5.37 28.85
C LYS A 108 13.59 6.66 28.61
N LEU A 109 12.30 6.63 28.98
CA LEU A 109 11.46 7.84 29.07
C LEU A 109 11.79 8.59 30.38
N LEU A 110 12.27 9.83 30.25
CA LEU A 110 12.66 10.68 31.37
C LEU A 110 11.48 11.53 31.90
N GLY A 111 10.53 11.83 31.02
CA GLY A 111 9.34 12.59 31.39
C GLY A 111 8.54 13.09 30.20
N TYR A 112 7.55 13.93 30.48
CA TYR A 112 6.58 14.37 29.49
C TYR A 112 6.16 15.83 29.71
N CYS A 113 5.54 16.41 28.68
CA CYS A 113 4.84 17.68 28.75
C CYS A 113 3.46 17.51 28.12
N SER A 114 2.41 17.89 28.85
CA SER A 114 1.03 17.93 28.37
C SER A 114 0.41 19.25 28.83
N VAL A 115 0.22 20.18 27.91
CA VAL A 115 -0.33 21.51 28.21
C VAL A 115 -1.41 21.86 27.20
N HIS A 116 -2.59 22.26 27.70
CA HIS A 116 -3.65 22.82 26.87
C HIS A 116 -3.27 24.24 26.43
N GLY A 117 -2.94 24.42 25.16
CA GLY A 117 -2.81 25.73 24.53
C GLY A 117 -4.16 26.35 24.18
N LYS A 118 -4.16 27.61 23.71
CA LYS A 118 -5.39 28.32 23.32
C LYS A 118 -6.04 27.79 22.03
N ARG A 119 -5.30 27.05 21.20
CA ARG A 119 -5.73 26.51 19.90
C ARG A 119 -5.39 25.03 19.69
N GLU A 120 -4.46 24.46 20.46
CA GLU A 120 -4.02 23.06 20.34
C GLU A 120 -3.50 22.52 21.69
N ILE A 121 -3.43 21.20 21.85
CA ILE A 121 -2.81 20.54 23.01
C ILE A 121 -1.35 20.25 22.68
N HIS A 122 -0.42 20.79 23.46
CA HIS A 122 1.00 20.50 23.29
C HIS A 122 1.36 19.21 24.03
N ARG A 123 1.67 18.16 23.27
CA ARG A 123 2.14 16.86 23.78
C ARG A 123 3.59 16.63 23.39
N LEU A 124 4.45 16.43 24.39
CA LEU A 124 5.87 16.14 24.18
C LEU A 124 6.34 15.03 25.13
N LEU A 125 7.34 14.27 24.69
CA LEU A 125 8.04 13.26 25.47
C LEU A 125 9.54 13.55 25.47
N VAL A 126 10.18 13.28 26.60
CA VAL A 126 11.61 13.52 26.83
C VAL A 126 12.27 12.19 27.13
N TYR A 127 13.23 11.79 26.31
CA TYR A 127 13.98 10.54 26.43
C TYR A 127 15.46 10.81 26.70
N GLU A 128 16.17 9.78 27.14
CA GLU A 128 17.63 9.77 27.05
C GLU A 128 18.09 9.99 25.58
N TYR A 129 19.18 10.73 25.40
CA TYR A 129 19.75 10.94 24.08
C TYR A 129 20.70 9.79 23.72
N ILE A 130 20.48 9.20 22.54
CA ILE A 130 21.26 8.07 22.03
C ILE A 130 22.16 8.56 20.87
N PRO A 131 23.50 8.56 21.02
CA PRO A 131 24.39 9.34 20.17
C PRO A 131 24.70 8.75 18.78
N ASN A 132 24.72 7.43 18.61
CA ASN A 132 25.10 6.80 17.32
C ASN A 132 23.91 6.59 16.38
N GLY A 133 22.76 7.23 16.66
CA GLY A 133 21.59 7.19 15.78
C GLY A 133 20.96 5.80 15.71
N SER A 134 20.34 5.47 14.57
CA SER A 134 19.65 4.20 14.35
C SER A 134 20.54 3.14 13.69
N LEU A 135 20.20 1.86 13.90
CA LEU A 135 20.80 0.75 13.17
C LEU A 135 20.61 0.91 11.66
N HIS A 136 19.47 1.45 11.20
CA HIS A 136 19.24 1.74 9.79
C HIS A 136 20.34 2.60 9.18
N TYR A 137 20.73 3.68 9.86
CA TYR A 137 21.80 4.57 9.41
C TYR A 137 23.15 3.82 9.33
N ASN A 138 23.50 3.09 10.40
CA ASN A 138 24.78 2.38 10.49
C ASN A 138 24.88 1.13 9.60
N LEU A 139 23.74 0.59 9.15
CA LEU A 139 23.70 -0.62 8.33
C LEU A 139 23.59 -0.30 6.83
N PHE A 140 22.83 0.71 6.42
CA PHE A 140 22.52 0.95 5.00
C PHE A 140 23.17 2.19 4.40
N ASP A 141 23.61 3.15 5.21
CA ASP A 141 24.21 4.38 4.68
C ASP A 141 25.65 4.11 4.20
N LYS A 142 25.93 4.44 2.93
CA LYS A 142 27.26 4.27 2.32
C LYS A 142 28.29 5.22 2.92
N ALA A 143 27.87 6.33 3.52
CA ALA A 143 28.75 7.26 4.21
C ALA A 143 29.15 6.79 5.63
N SER A 144 28.47 5.77 6.16
CA SER A 144 28.76 5.21 7.48
C SER A 144 29.87 4.15 7.44
N THR A 145 30.65 4.04 8.51
CA THR A 145 31.62 2.94 8.67
C THR A 145 30.90 1.61 8.80
N THR A 146 31.29 0.62 7.99
CA THR A 146 30.71 -0.73 8.03
C THR A 146 30.72 -1.32 9.44
N LEU A 147 29.56 -1.69 9.97
CA LEU A 147 29.46 -2.40 11.25
C LEU A 147 30.19 -3.75 11.17
N PRO A 148 31.20 -3.99 12.02
CA PRO A 148 31.92 -5.27 12.08
C PRO A 148 30.97 -6.43 12.41
N TRP A 149 31.31 -7.63 11.93
CA TRP A 149 30.51 -8.84 12.15
C TRP A 149 30.15 -9.07 13.62
N THR A 150 31.12 -8.97 14.54
CA THR A 150 30.89 -9.16 15.97
C THR A 150 29.93 -8.14 16.56
N THR A 151 29.99 -6.89 16.10
CA THR A 151 29.07 -5.82 16.53
C THR A 151 27.66 -6.09 16.02
N ARG A 152 27.51 -6.58 14.77
CA ARG A 152 26.21 -6.99 14.23
C ARG A 152 25.57 -8.11 15.07
N LEU A 153 26.34 -9.14 15.43
CA LEU A 153 25.88 -10.24 16.29
C LEU A 153 25.42 -9.73 17.67
N GLU A 154 26.15 -8.78 18.23
CA GLU A 154 25.84 -8.23 19.54
C GLU A 154 24.58 -7.38 19.51
N ILE A 155 24.39 -6.59 18.46
CA ILE A 155 23.18 -5.80 18.22
C ILE A 155 21.95 -6.72 18.14
N ILE A 156 21.96 -7.77 17.32
CA ILE A 156 20.79 -8.66 17.22
C ILE A 156 20.52 -9.43 18.52
N LEU A 157 21.56 -9.85 19.24
CA LEU A 157 21.42 -10.54 20.51
C LEU A 157 20.77 -9.65 21.58
N LEU A 158 21.24 -8.42 21.71
CA LEU A 158 20.75 -7.47 22.70
C LEU A 158 19.37 -6.90 22.33
N ALA A 159 19.08 -6.72 21.04
CA ALA A 159 17.73 -6.38 20.58
C ALA A 159 16.74 -7.53 20.85
N ALA A 160 17.15 -8.78 20.65
CA ALA A 160 16.34 -9.96 20.99
C ALA A 160 16.05 -10.04 22.49
N GLN A 161 17.01 -9.69 23.35
CA GLN A 161 16.80 -9.59 24.79
C GLN A 161 15.77 -8.52 25.15
N GLY A 162 15.81 -7.36 24.49
CA GLY A 162 14.78 -6.32 24.64
C GLY A 162 13.37 -6.81 24.29
N LEU A 163 13.21 -7.49 23.15
CA LEU A 163 11.92 -8.08 22.76
C LEU A 163 11.48 -9.22 23.69
N ALA A 164 12.39 -10.10 24.12
CA ALA A 164 12.11 -11.17 25.07
C ALA A 164 11.59 -10.61 26.40
N TYR A 165 12.21 -9.54 26.89
CA TYR A 165 11.72 -8.82 28.07
C TYR A 165 10.28 -8.31 27.88
N LEU A 166 9.98 -7.66 26.74
CA LEU A 166 8.63 -7.16 26.45
C LEU A 166 7.59 -8.30 26.42
N HIS A 167 7.90 -9.39 25.73
CA HIS A 167 6.96 -10.50 25.50
C HIS A 167 6.75 -11.40 26.72
N GLU A 168 7.83 -11.71 27.45
CA GLU A 168 7.87 -12.85 28.37
C GLU A 168 8.13 -12.44 29.82
N GLU A 169 8.85 -11.34 30.08
CA GLU A 169 9.27 -10.93 31.42
C GLU A 169 8.45 -9.76 32.00
N SER A 170 7.94 -8.87 31.14
CA SER A 170 7.14 -7.73 31.58
C SER A 170 5.74 -8.15 32.03
N GLU A 171 5.25 -7.57 33.14
CA GLU A 171 3.90 -7.86 33.64
C GLU A 171 2.79 -7.45 32.67
N MET A 172 3.07 -6.49 31.78
CA MET A 172 2.11 -6.03 30.76
C MET A 172 2.10 -6.89 29.50
N GLN A 173 3.12 -7.72 29.27
CA GLN A 173 3.32 -8.51 28.04
C GLN A 173 3.10 -7.68 26.77
N VAL A 174 4.07 -6.86 26.38
CA VAL A 174 3.88 -5.85 25.33
C VAL A 174 4.22 -6.40 23.94
N ILE A 175 3.33 -6.21 22.97
CA ILE A 175 3.57 -6.46 21.54
C ILE A 175 4.08 -5.16 20.92
N TYR A 176 5.28 -5.19 20.34
CA TYR A 176 6.02 -4.01 19.87
C TYR A 176 5.53 -3.48 18.52
N ARG A 177 5.14 -4.37 17.60
CA ARG A 177 4.45 -4.14 16.31
C ARG A 177 5.24 -3.45 15.19
N ASP A 178 6.33 -2.75 15.49
CA ASP A 178 7.12 -2.04 14.47
C ASP A 178 8.63 -2.31 14.62
N PHE A 179 9.01 -3.57 14.82
CA PHE A 179 10.42 -3.97 14.93
C PHE A 179 11.13 -3.86 13.58
N LYS A 180 12.05 -2.90 13.45
CA LYS A 180 12.87 -2.64 12.25
C LYS A 180 14.14 -1.85 12.59
N PRO A 181 15.15 -1.79 11.70
CA PRO A 181 16.43 -1.14 12.01
C PRO A 181 16.31 0.36 12.35
N SER A 182 15.30 1.06 11.83
CA SER A 182 15.12 2.49 12.10
C SER A 182 14.59 2.76 13.52
N LYS A 183 14.09 1.74 14.24
CA LYS A 183 13.59 1.84 15.62
C LYS A 183 14.57 1.29 16.65
N VAL A 184 15.67 0.69 16.21
CA VAL A 184 16.78 0.24 17.06
C VAL A 184 17.84 1.35 17.09
N LEU A 185 17.94 2.07 18.21
CA LEU A 185 18.97 3.11 18.38
C LEU A 185 20.24 2.53 19.00
N LEU A 186 21.40 3.09 18.67
CA LEU A 186 22.70 2.60 19.12
C LEU A 186 23.35 3.58 20.09
N ASP A 187 23.66 3.11 21.30
CA ASP A 187 24.36 3.92 22.29
C ASP A 187 25.84 4.13 21.95
N GLU A 188 26.58 4.82 22.83
CA GLU A 188 28.00 5.14 22.64
C GLU A 188 28.90 3.90 22.45
N TYR A 189 28.46 2.71 22.88
CA TYR A 189 29.14 1.43 22.72
C TYR A 189 28.50 0.53 21.66
N PHE A 190 27.66 1.10 20.79
CA PHE A 190 26.88 0.38 19.77
C PHE A 190 25.93 -0.69 20.36
N LYS A 191 25.52 -0.56 21.62
CA LYS A 191 24.47 -1.43 22.19
C LYS A 191 23.10 -0.91 21.75
N PRO A 192 22.18 -1.82 21.37
CA PRO A 192 20.87 -1.44 20.88
C PRO A 192 19.92 -1.06 22.02
N LYS A 193 19.09 -0.06 21.75
CA LYS A 193 17.93 0.34 22.54
C LYS A 193 16.72 0.47 21.64
N LEU A 194 15.66 -0.31 21.92
CA LEU A 194 14.39 -0.22 21.20
C LEU A 194 13.68 1.08 21.57
N SER A 195 13.21 1.80 20.56
CA SER A 195 12.62 3.13 20.69
C SER A 195 11.20 3.17 20.11
N ASP A 196 10.46 4.26 20.31
CA ASP A 196 9.19 4.52 19.62
C ASP A 196 8.09 3.45 19.82
N PHE A 197 7.47 3.50 21.00
CA PHE A 197 6.39 2.58 21.41
C PHE A 197 4.99 3.08 21.00
N GLY A 198 4.91 4.06 20.08
CA GLY A 198 3.65 4.76 19.76
C GLY A 198 2.54 3.87 19.20
N VAL A 199 2.92 2.72 18.64
CA VAL A 199 1.98 1.71 18.11
C VAL A 199 1.89 0.45 18.94
N ALA A 200 2.68 0.31 20.01
CA ALA A 200 2.74 -0.89 20.83
C ALA A 200 1.37 -1.21 21.49
N GLU A 201 1.15 -2.46 21.85
CA GLU A 201 -0.12 -2.93 22.40
C GLU A 201 0.10 -3.94 23.54
N LYS A 202 -0.85 -4.02 24.48
CA LYS A 202 -0.79 -4.95 25.62
C LYS A 202 -1.22 -6.36 25.19
N GLY A 203 -0.55 -7.41 25.68
CA GLY A 203 -0.92 -8.82 25.53
C GLY A 203 -1.56 -9.42 26.80
N PRO A 204 -2.31 -10.56 26.73
CA PRO A 204 -2.54 -11.46 25.58
C PRO A 204 -4.02 -11.57 25.12
N THR A 205 -4.19 -11.99 23.86
CA THR A 205 -5.28 -12.87 23.40
C THR A 205 -4.62 -13.95 22.56
N ASP A 206 -4.14 -15.02 23.19
CA ASP A 206 -3.76 -16.25 22.46
C ASP A 206 -4.98 -16.91 21.78
N ASP A 207 -6.17 -16.34 21.97
CA ASP A 207 -7.35 -16.59 21.17
C ASP A 207 -7.20 -15.96 19.80
N TYR A 208 -7.16 -16.80 18.76
CA TYR A 208 -7.31 -16.46 17.34
C TYR A 208 -8.59 -15.64 17.00
N ASP A 209 -9.42 -15.28 17.99
CA ASP A 209 -10.64 -14.50 17.82
C ASP A 209 -10.41 -12.97 17.93
N HIS A 210 -9.26 -12.52 18.45
CA HIS A 210 -8.91 -11.12 18.55
C HIS A 210 -8.31 -10.60 17.24
N VAL A 211 -8.90 -9.54 16.70
CA VAL A 211 -8.45 -8.88 15.46
C VAL A 211 -8.13 -7.45 15.83
N SER A 212 -6.85 -7.09 15.75
CA SER A 212 -6.35 -5.75 16.00
C SER A 212 -6.20 -5.01 14.67
N ARG A 213 -6.28 -3.67 14.73
CA ARG A 213 -5.96 -2.83 13.56
C ARG A 213 -4.55 -3.14 13.07
N VAL A 214 -4.33 -3.27 11.77
CA VAL A 214 -2.99 -3.50 11.21
C VAL A 214 -2.21 -2.19 11.18
N VAL A 215 -1.08 -2.13 11.89
CA VAL A 215 -0.14 -1.01 11.92
C VAL A 215 1.27 -1.56 11.97
N GLY A 216 2.23 -0.82 11.41
CA GLY A 216 3.64 -1.22 11.31
C GLY A 216 4.19 -0.88 9.94
N THR A 217 5.34 -1.44 9.59
CA THR A 217 6.07 -1.08 8.35
C THR A 217 6.04 -2.21 7.32
N VAL A 218 5.69 -1.87 6.06
CA VAL A 218 5.69 -2.81 4.94
C VAL A 218 7.06 -3.49 4.83
N GLY A 219 7.06 -4.80 4.58
CA GLY A 219 8.27 -5.63 4.53
C GLY A 219 8.65 -6.27 5.87
N TYR A 220 8.16 -5.75 7.00
CA TYR A 220 8.39 -6.31 8.34
C TYR A 220 7.14 -6.96 8.95
N ILE A 221 5.95 -6.66 8.42
CA ILE A 221 4.69 -7.20 8.94
C ILE A 221 4.54 -8.68 8.62
N ALA A 222 4.16 -9.44 9.64
CA ALA A 222 3.86 -10.85 9.53
C ALA A 222 2.61 -11.11 8.67
N PRO A 223 2.59 -12.19 7.85
CA PRO A 223 1.52 -12.45 6.90
C PRO A 223 0.14 -12.62 7.56
N GLU A 224 0.07 -13.27 8.72
CA GLU A 224 -1.17 -13.43 9.47
C GLU A 224 -1.70 -12.11 10.03
N TYR A 225 -0.80 -11.18 10.33
CA TYR A 225 -1.18 -9.87 10.84
C TYR A 225 -1.63 -8.98 9.70
N ALA A 226 -0.89 -8.96 8.58
CA ALA A 226 -1.28 -8.25 7.37
C ALA A 226 -2.62 -8.74 6.81
N SER A 227 -2.83 -10.06 6.81
CA SER A 227 -4.00 -10.68 6.16
C SER A 227 -5.21 -10.74 7.08
N TYR A 228 -5.01 -10.98 8.39
CA TYR A 228 -6.12 -11.31 9.29
C TYR A 228 -6.27 -10.33 10.46
N GLY A 229 -5.34 -9.38 10.62
CA GLY A 229 -5.27 -8.54 11.81
C GLY A 229 -5.01 -9.34 13.10
N HIS A 230 -4.59 -10.60 12.98
CA HIS A 230 -4.26 -11.48 14.11
C HIS A 230 -2.93 -11.04 14.71
N LEU A 231 -3.01 -10.13 15.68
CA LEU A 231 -1.85 -9.59 16.35
C LEU A 231 -1.45 -10.48 17.52
N THR A 232 -0.24 -11.02 17.46
CA THR A 232 0.37 -11.78 18.54
C THR A 232 1.83 -11.38 18.72
N VAL A 233 2.46 -11.80 19.82
CA VAL A 233 3.92 -11.66 19.99
C VAL A 233 4.72 -12.33 18.87
N LYS A 234 4.15 -13.31 18.15
CA LYS A 234 4.78 -13.96 17.00
C LYS A 234 4.92 -13.06 15.77
N CYS A 235 4.19 -11.95 15.73
CA CYS A 235 4.35 -10.95 14.67
C CYS A 235 5.68 -10.21 14.81
N ASP A 236 6.09 -9.87 16.05
CA ASP A 236 7.41 -9.27 16.33
C ASP A 236 8.55 -10.25 16.02
N VAL A 237 8.33 -11.56 16.25
CA VAL A 237 9.31 -12.61 15.89
C VAL A 237 9.52 -12.65 14.37
N TYR A 238 8.45 -12.51 13.58
CA TYR A 238 8.55 -12.44 12.13
C TYR A 238 9.36 -11.20 11.70
N SER A 239 9.02 -10.02 12.22
CA SER A 239 9.76 -8.79 11.95
C SER A 239 11.24 -8.91 12.32
N PHE A 240 11.55 -9.59 13.45
CA PHE A 240 12.93 -9.90 13.85
C PHE A 240 13.64 -10.79 12.82
N GLY A 241 12.95 -11.79 12.25
CA GLY A 241 13.48 -12.63 11.18
C GLY A 241 13.87 -11.84 9.92
N VAL A 242 13.09 -10.82 9.55
CA VAL A 242 13.46 -9.90 8.44
C VAL A 242 14.75 -9.15 8.77
N VAL A 243 14.86 -8.60 9.98
CA VAL A 243 16.04 -7.85 10.43
C VAL A 243 17.29 -8.73 10.49
N LEU A 244 17.15 -10.03 10.82
CA LEU A 244 18.28 -10.96 10.75
C LEU A 244 18.85 -11.06 9.33
N TYR A 245 18.00 -11.11 8.30
CA TYR A 245 18.46 -11.08 6.91
C TYR A 245 19.03 -9.73 6.51
N GLU A 246 18.48 -8.60 6.98
CA GLU A 246 19.08 -7.28 6.74
C GLU A 246 20.49 -7.19 7.34
N ILE A 247 20.69 -7.76 8.52
CA ILE A 247 21.99 -7.83 9.21
C ILE A 247 23.01 -8.66 8.43
N LEU A 248 22.59 -9.80 7.87
CA LEU A 248 23.46 -10.65 7.06
C LEU A 248 23.84 -9.99 5.73
N THR A 249 22.87 -9.37 5.07
CA THR A 249 22.98 -8.94 3.66
C THR A 249 23.40 -7.48 3.49
N GLY A 250 23.18 -6.64 4.51
CA GLY A 250 23.33 -5.19 4.38
C GLY A 250 22.32 -4.56 3.41
N ARG A 251 21.26 -5.28 3.01
CA ARG A 251 20.18 -4.81 2.15
C ARG A 251 18.93 -4.48 2.96
N ARG A 252 18.14 -3.52 2.48
CA ARG A 252 16.85 -3.15 3.08
C ARG A 252 15.79 -4.19 2.75
N ALA A 253 14.78 -4.33 3.62
CA ALA A 253 13.61 -5.17 3.38
C ALA A 253 12.90 -4.86 2.04
N TRP A 254 12.89 -3.58 1.63
CA TRP A 254 12.45 -3.08 0.33
C TRP A 254 13.48 -2.09 -0.22
N ASP A 255 13.94 -2.27 -1.47
CA ASP A 255 14.70 -1.26 -2.23
C ASP A 255 14.22 -1.16 -3.69
N ILE A 256 13.57 -0.04 -4.04
CA ILE A 256 13.02 0.18 -5.39
C ILE A 256 14.10 0.33 -6.47
N ASN A 257 15.34 0.64 -6.07
CA ASN A 257 16.45 0.80 -7.02
C ASN A 257 17.01 -0.55 -7.50
N LEU A 258 16.57 -1.67 -6.91
CA LEU A 258 16.97 -3.03 -7.28
C LEU A 258 15.88 -3.66 -8.16
N LEU A 259 15.93 -3.37 -9.46
CA LEU A 259 14.89 -3.72 -10.44
C LEU A 259 14.55 -5.22 -10.54
N GLU A 260 15.51 -6.12 -10.30
CA GLU A 260 15.27 -7.57 -10.41
C GLU A 260 14.64 -8.19 -9.15
N HIS A 261 15.04 -7.71 -7.96
CA HIS A 261 14.57 -8.24 -6.68
C HIS A 261 14.46 -7.11 -5.63
N PRO A 262 13.40 -6.28 -5.69
CA PRO A 262 13.23 -5.16 -4.77
C PRO A 262 12.90 -5.62 -3.34
N TRP A 263 12.41 -6.85 -3.17
CA TRP A 263 12.08 -7.45 -1.88
C TRP A 263 13.19 -8.37 -1.37
N LEU A 264 13.70 -8.09 -0.18
CA LEU A 264 14.78 -8.87 0.43
C LEU A 264 14.43 -10.35 0.56
N LEU A 265 13.21 -10.65 1.03
CA LEU A 265 12.78 -12.02 1.31
C LEU A 265 12.63 -12.86 0.03
N GLU A 266 12.34 -12.25 -1.13
CA GLU A 266 12.30 -12.97 -2.40
C GLU A 266 13.71 -13.34 -2.87
N TRP A 267 14.67 -12.43 -2.67
CA TRP A 267 16.06 -12.62 -3.08
C TRP A 267 16.80 -13.68 -2.25
N VAL A 268 16.65 -13.64 -0.91
CA VAL A 268 17.35 -14.60 -0.02
C VAL A 268 16.84 -16.03 -0.19
N LYS A 269 15.57 -16.23 -0.58
CA LYS A 269 15.00 -17.55 -0.90
C LYS A 269 15.72 -18.25 -2.06
N LEU A 270 16.33 -17.49 -2.97
CA LEU A 270 17.11 -18.04 -4.09
C LEU A 270 18.45 -18.63 -3.63
N HIS A 271 18.90 -18.30 -2.42
CA HIS A 271 20.19 -18.70 -1.87
C HIS A 271 20.03 -19.32 -0.46
N PRO A 272 19.43 -20.53 -0.34
CA PRO A 272 19.18 -21.16 0.95
C PRO A 272 20.47 -21.33 1.78
N ALA A 273 20.35 -21.31 3.12
CA ALA A 273 21.50 -21.36 4.03
C ALA A 273 22.47 -22.53 3.78
N ASP A 274 21.95 -23.69 3.37
CA ASP A 274 22.74 -24.90 3.10
C ASP A 274 23.30 -24.96 1.67
N SER A 275 22.98 -23.98 0.82
CA SER A 275 23.49 -23.91 -0.56
C SER A 275 24.95 -23.45 -0.62
N GLU A 276 25.64 -23.79 -1.71
CA GLU A 276 26.96 -23.24 -2.03
C GLU A 276 26.90 -21.74 -2.34
N GLY A 277 25.77 -21.27 -2.88
CA GLY A 277 25.53 -19.87 -3.21
C GLY A 277 25.25 -18.97 -2.00
N PHE A 278 25.06 -19.49 -0.79
CA PHE A 278 24.71 -18.68 0.37
C PHE A 278 25.72 -17.57 0.68
N SER A 279 27.01 -17.77 0.43
CA SER A 279 28.01 -16.72 0.69
C SER A 279 27.83 -15.48 -0.19
N THR A 280 27.13 -15.58 -1.33
CA THR A 280 26.93 -14.44 -2.26
C THR A 280 25.93 -13.41 -1.73
N ILE A 281 25.09 -13.79 -0.77
CA ILE A 281 24.11 -12.86 -0.20
C ILE A 281 24.66 -12.06 0.98
N ILE A 282 25.80 -12.47 1.55
CA ILE A 282 26.42 -11.78 2.68
C ILE A 282 26.92 -10.40 2.25
N ASP A 283 26.75 -9.42 3.14
CA ASP A 283 27.16 -8.04 2.91
C ASP A 283 28.62 -7.97 2.43
N PRO A 284 28.87 -7.54 1.17
CA PRO A 284 30.21 -7.55 0.60
C PRO A 284 31.17 -6.60 1.35
N ARG A 285 30.64 -5.61 2.07
CA ARG A 285 31.44 -4.69 2.88
C ARG A 285 32.07 -5.34 4.11
N LEU A 286 31.64 -6.56 4.47
CA LEU A 286 32.30 -7.34 5.52
C LEU A 286 33.64 -7.95 5.06
N GLU A 287 33.96 -7.92 3.76
CA GLU A 287 35.26 -8.35 3.20
C GLU A 287 35.70 -9.75 3.65
N ASN A 288 34.76 -10.70 3.74
CA ASN A 288 34.97 -12.06 4.25
C ASN A 288 35.41 -12.14 5.74
N GLN A 289 35.29 -11.06 6.50
CA GLN A 289 35.56 -11.03 7.95
C GLN A 289 34.33 -11.46 8.75
N TYR A 290 33.83 -12.66 8.48
CA TYR A 290 32.70 -13.26 9.18
C TYR A 290 32.84 -14.79 9.22
N SER A 291 32.21 -15.42 10.20
CA SER A 291 32.12 -16.88 10.24
C SER A 291 30.97 -17.35 9.34
N LEU A 292 31.29 -18.11 8.29
CA LEU A 292 30.27 -18.70 7.40
C LEU A 292 29.35 -19.66 8.18
N THR A 293 29.89 -20.41 9.14
CA THR A 293 29.12 -21.30 10.03
C THR A 293 28.10 -20.50 10.83
N ALA A 294 28.53 -19.40 11.46
CA ALA A 294 27.66 -18.51 12.23
C ALA A 294 26.60 -17.86 11.33
N ALA A 295 26.98 -17.36 10.15
CA ALA A 295 26.07 -16.76 9.20
C ALA A 295 24.97 -17.75 8.75
N ARG A 296 25.32 -19.01 8.48
CA ARG A 296 24.35 -20.07 8.15
C ARG A 296 23.38 -20.34 9.30
N LYS A 297 23.87 -20.39 10.54
CA LYS A 297 23.01 -20.57 11.72
C LYS A 297 22.03 -19.41 11.89
N ILE A 298 22.47 -18.17 11.65
CA ILE A 298 21.60 -16.98 11.71
C ILE A 298 20.55 -17.00 10.61
N ALA A 299 20.92 -17.39 9.38
CA ALA A 299 19.95 -17.54 8.29
C ALA A 299 18.88 -18.61 8.61
N LYS A 300 19.28 -19.76 9.15
CA LYS A 300 18.33 -20.79 9.60
C LYS A 300 17.41 -20.30 10.72
N LEU A 301 17.95 -19.51 11.65
CA LEU A 301 17.15 -18.86 12.68
C LEU A 301 16.16 -17.87 12.06
N ALA A 302 16.59 -17.07 11.09
CA ALA A 302 15.73 -16.16 10.34
C ALA A 302 14.60 -16.91 9.61
N ASP A 303 14.90 -18.01 8.93
CA ASP A 303 13.90 -18.86 8.27
C ASP A 303 12.86 -19.40 9.27
N THR A 304 13.31 -19.82 10.45
CA THR A 304 12.41 -20.30 11.51
C THR A 304 11.53 -19.16 12.05
N CYS A 305 12.07 -17.96 12.22
CA CYS A 305 11.32 -16.76 12.59
C CYS A 305 10.31 -16.33 11.51
N LEU A 306 10.61 -16.57 10.23
CA LEU A 306 9.81 -16.19 9.07
C LEU A 306 8.79 -17.26 8.64
N ASN A 307 8.60 -18.31 9.44
CA ASN A 307 7.65 -19.37 9.12
C ASN A 307 6.23 -18.78 8.93
N GLN A 308 5.51 -19.26 7.92
CA GLN A 308 4.15 -18.82 7.60
C GLN A 308 3.20 -19.06 8.77
N HIS A 309 3.35 -20.18 9.47
CA HIS A 309 2.53 -20.50 10.63
C HIS A 309 3.13 -19.87 11.91
N PRO A 310 2.39 -19.00 12.62
CA PRO A 310 2.92 -18.30 13.80
C PRO A 310 3.33 -19.24 14.93
N GLN A 311 2.68 -20.40 15.05
CA GLN A 311 2.96 -21.37 16.11
C GLN A 311 4.34 -22.02 15.96
N ASP A 312 4.84 -22.16 14.73
CA ASP A 312 6.14 -22.76 14.43
C ASP A 312 7.31 -21.79 14.63
N ARG A 313 7.02 -20.49 14.79
CA ARG A 313 8.04 -19.48 15.11
C ARG A 313 8.53 -19.65 16.55
N PRO A 314 9.83 -19.46 16.83
CA PRO A 314 10.36 -19.58 18.18
C PRO A 314 9.83 -18.47 19.09
N ARG A 315 9.94 -18.66 20.40
CA ARG A 315 9.82 -17.58 21.38
C ARG A 315 11.07 -16.70 21.35
N MET A 316 10.97 -15.44 21.73
CA MET A 316 12.14 -14.55 21.72
C MET A 316 13.22 -14.98 22.72
N SER A 317 12.86 -15.60 23.85
CA SER A 317 13.83 -16.26 24.75
C SER A 317 14.64 -17.37 24.07
N GLN A 318 14.01 -18.17 23.20
CA GLN A 318 14.69 -19.20 22.42
C GLN A 318 15.60 -18.59 21.35
N VAL A 319 15.15 -17.51 20.69
CA VAL A 319 15.97 -16.72 19.76
C VAL A 319 17.23 -16.21 20.46
N VAL A 320 17.10 -15.67 21.68
CA VAL A 320 18.23 -15.21 22.50
C VAL A 320 19.21 -16.34 22.81
N GLU A 321 18.73 -17.54 23.15
CA GLU A 321 19.60 -18.69 23.45
C GLU A 321 20.40 -19.13 22.23
N ILE A 322 19.76 -19.22 21.06
CA ILE A 322 20.43 -19.57 19.81
C ILE A 322 21.49 -18.52 19.44
N LEU A 323 21.16 -17.22 19.55
CA LEU A 323 22.12 -16.15 19.26
C LEU A 323 23.31 -16.14 20.24
N LYS A 324 23.11 -16.48 21.51
CA LYS A 324 24.21 -16.65 22.48
C LYS A 324 25.17 -17.77 22.06
N GLN A 325 24.64 -18.90 21.59
CA GLN A 325 25.45 -20.01 21.11
C GLN A 325 26.27 -19.61 19.87
N VAL A 326 25.62 -18.98 18.89
CA VAL A 326 26.29 -18.48 17.68
C VAL A 326 27.42 -17.49 18.01
N MET A 327 27.19 -16.60 18.99
CA MET A 327 28.20 -15.65 19.44
C MET A 327 29.44 -16.36 19.99
N VAL A 328 29.26 -17.33 20.90
CA VAL A 328 30.37 -18.08 21.52
C VAL A 328 31.20 -18.83 20.47
N GLU A 329 30.52 -19.55 19.58
CA GLU A 329 31.19 -20.33 18.52
C GLU A 329 31.96 -19.43 17.54
N SER A 330 31.42 -18.26 17.19
CA SER A 330 32.10 -17.31 16.30
C SER A 330 33.41 -16.78 16.88
N VAL A 331 33.47 -16.61 18.21
CA VAL A 331 34.68 -16.18 18.92
C VAL A 331 35.70 -17.33 18.98
N GLU A 332 35.25 -18.56 19.23
CA GLU A 332 36.11 -19.75 19.24
C GLU A 332 36.76 -20.00 17.87
N GLU A 333 36.01 -19.90 16.76
CA GLU A 333 36.52 -20.03 15.40
C GLU A 333 37.62 -18.99 15.10
N SER A 334 37.35 -17.71 15.41
CA SER A 334 38.33 -16.62 15.21
C SER A 334 39.63 -16.82 16.01
N SER A 335 39.57 -17.48 17.16
CA SER A 335 40.73 -17.80 18.00
C SER A 335 41.51 -19.03 17.48
N SER A 336 40.81 -19.99 16.88
CA SER A 336 41.38 -21.20 16.30
C SER A 336 42.07 -20.94 14.96
N GLU A 337 41.54 -20.02 14.15
CA GLU A 337 42.15 -19.55 12.90
C GLU A 337 43.42 -18.75 13.16
N LYS A 338 43.44 -17.89 14.19
CA LYS A 338 44.67 -17.22 14.66
C LYS A 338 45.75 -18.20 15.10
N ARG A 339 45.40 -19.28 15.80
CA ARG A 339 46.36 -20.34 16.18
C ARG A 339 46.83 -21.17 14.98
N ARG A 340 45.98 -21.38 13.96
CA ARG A 340 46.35 -22.06 12.71
C ARG A 340 47.25 -21.19 11.83
N SER A 341 47.05 -19.88 11.78
CA SER A 341 47.93 -18.95 11.05
C SER A 341 49.28 -18.74 11.75
N GLU A 342 49.33 -18.76 13.09
CA GLU A 342 50.61 -18.71 13.84
C GLU A 342 51.41 -20.04 13.77
N SER A 343 50.73 -21.18 13.69
CA SER A 343 51.39 -22.48 13.47
C SER A 343 51.78 -22.74 12.00
N SER A 344 51.08 -22.14 11.03
CA SER A 344 51.50 -22.15 9.61
C SER A 344 52.65 -21.18 9.33
N ALA A 345 52.74 -20.05 10.05
CA ALA A 345 53.89 -19.15 10.02
C ALA A 345 55.16 -19.80 10.61
N SER A 346 55.00 -20.67 11.62
CA SER A 346 56.12 -21.42 12.22
C SER A 346 56.60 -22.62 11.38
N SER A 347 55.78 -23.12 10.46
CA SER A 347 56.14 -24.24 9.56
C SER A 347 56.72 -23.79 8.21
N ASN A 348 56.53 -22.53 7.83
CA ASN A 348 57.13 -21.94 6.62
C ASN A 348 58.55 -21.39 6.81
N LEU A 349 59.16 -21.51 8.00
CA LEU A 349 60.56 -21.12 8.27
C LEU A 349 61.59 -22.24 8.00
N VAL A 350 61.18 -23.42 7.51
CA VAL A 350 62.09 -24.57 7.30
C VAL A 350 62.23 -24.97 5.82
N ALA A 351 61.51 -24.34 4.89
CA ALA A 351 61.60 -24.68 3.47
C ALA A 351 61.67 -23.43 2.59
N LEU A 352 62.82 -22.75 2.58
CA LEU A 352 63.36 -21.98 1.44
C LEU A 352 64.72 -21.40 1.83
N ASN A 353 65.71 -22.29 1.94
CA ASN A 353 67.11 -21.92 1.89
C ASN A 353 67.77 -22.83 0.86
N LYS A 354 67.53 -22.56 -0.42
CA LYS A 354 68.34 -23.03 -1.55
C LYS A 354 67.90 -22.35 -2.85
N HIS A 355 68.92 -21.80 -3.51
CA HIS A 355 68.98 -21.25 -4.87
C HIS A 355 68.69 -19.76 -5.06
N SER A 356 69.81 -19.02 -5.04
CA SER A 356 70.08 -17.82 -5.80
C SER A 356 70.20 -18.09 -7.30
N ASP A 357 70.07 -16.99 -8.05
CA ASP A 357 70.54 -16.69 -9.41
C ASP A 357 69.74 -17.24 -10.61
N GLN A 358 69.03 -16.32 -11.31
CA GLN A 358 69.39 -15.87 -12.66
C GLN A 358 68.47 -14.73 -13.18
N MET A 359 69.11 -13.75 -13.83
CA MET A 359 68.52 -12.62 -14.58
C MET A 359 67.65 -13.06 -15.76
N GLY A 360 66.65 -12.24 -16.10
CA GLY A 360 65.96 -12.24 -17.39
C GLY A 360 64.96 -11.09 -17.52
N ASP A 361 65.31 -10.12 -18.36
CA ASP A 361 64.59 -8.90 -18.74
C ASP A 361 63.30 -9.17 -19.56
N ILE A 362 62.33 -8.23 -19.54
CA ILE A 362 61.50 -7.74 -20.67
C ILE A 362 60.36 -6.83 -20.15
N ASP A 363 60.48 -5.57 -20.57
CA ASP A 363 59.49 -4.51 -20.65
C ASP A 363 58.35 -4.85 -21.63
N THR A 364 57.08 -4.60 -21.28
CA THR A 364 56.08 -4.06 -22.22
C THR A 364 54.90 -3.40 -21.50
N SER A 365 54.63 -2.18 -21.95
CA SER A 365 53.66 -1.21 -21.47
C SER A 365 52.18 -1.50 -21.76
N ARG A 366 51.33 -0.88 -20.93
CA ARG A 366 50.07 -0.16 -21.27
C ARG A 366 49.27 -0.66 -22.47
N ARG A 367 48.10 -1.25 -22.21
CA ARG A 367 46.87 -1.05 -23.00
C ARG A 367 45.66 -1.67 -22.30
N MET A 368 44.52 -0.98 -22.41
CA MET A 368 43.16 -1.35 -21.98
C MET A 368 42.68 -0.83 -20.61
N GLU A 369 42.73 0.49 -20.44
CA GLU A 369 41.60 1.24 -19.87
C GLU A 369 41.13 2.20 -20.97
N GLY A 370 39.88 2.09 -21.38
CA GLY A 370 39.34 2.81 -22.54
C GLY A 370 38.58 1.87 -23.47
N ILE A 371 37.45 1.36 -22.97
CA ILE A 371 36.22 0.89 -23.65
C ILE A 371 35.38 0.36 -22.47
N ARG A 372 34.54 1.21 -21.89
CA ARG A 372 33.41 0.81 -21.01
C ARG A 372 32.51 1.99 -20.60
N GLU A 373 32.94 3.23 -20.74
CA GLU A 373 32.08 4.39 -20.41
C GLU A 373 31.24 4.92 -21.58
N HIS A 374 31.49 4.51 -22.83
CA HIS A 374 30.76 5.03 -23.99
C HIS A 374 29.53 4.19 -24.39
N ASP A 375 29.42 2.96 -23.89
CA ASP A 375 28.32 2.05 -24.22
C ASP A 375 27.14 2.13 -23.23
N GLU A 376 27.37 2.54 -21.98
CA GLU A 376 26.30 2.67 -20.97
C GLU A 376 25.39 3.90 -21.21
N GLN A 377 25.96 5.04 -21.66
CA GLN A 377 25.16 6.23 -21.97
C GLN A 377 24.29 6.06 -23.23
N ASN A 378 24.78 5.31 -24.23
CA ASN A 378 24.01 5.01 -25.43
C ASN A 378 22.90 3.98 -25.18
N LEU A 379 23.10 3.04 -24.26
CA LEU A 379 22.06 2.09 -23.84
C LEU A 379 20.96 2.79 -23.03
N TYR A 380 21.33 3.75 -22.17
CA TYR A 380 20.39 4.57 -21.40
C TYR A 380 19.51 5.46 -22.28
N LYS A 381 20.07 6.10 -23.32
CA LYS A 381 19.30 6.85 -24.33
C LYS A 381 18.34 5.96 -25.14
N LYS A 382 18.77 4.74 -25.49
CA LYS A 382 17.94 3.79 -26.26
C LYS A 382 16.78 3.21 -25.45
N LEU A 383 16.99 2.95 -24.16
CA LEU A 383 15.94 2.46 -23.26
C LEU A 383 14.92 3.54 -22.88
N LYS A 384 15.33 4.82 -22.76
CA LYS A 384 14.41 5.94 -22.53
C LYS A 384 13.44 6.14 -23.72
N LEU A 385 13.92 5.91 -24.95
CA LEU A 385 13.09 5.94 -26.16
C LEU A 385 12.09 4.77 -26.25
N GLN A 386 12.48 3.58 -25.78
CA GLN A 386 11.62 2.38 -25.79
C GLN A 386 10.55 2.41 -24.69
N LEU A 387 10.84 3.01 -23.53
CA LEU A 387 9.86 3.22 -22.45
C LEU A 387 8.77 4.25 -22.84
N HIS A 388 9.11 5.26 -23.65
CA HIS A 388 8.14 6.24 -24.14
C HIS A 388 7.07 5.62 -25.07
N GLN A 389 7.45 4.60 -25.86
CA GLN A 389 6.51 3.86 -26.73
C GLN A 389 5.59 2.89 -25.96
N GLN A 390 5.92 2.57 -24.70
CA GLN A 390 5.19 1.59 -23.91
C GLN A 390 4.10 2.21 -23.02
N TYR A 391 4.16 3.53 -22.78
CA TYR A 391 3.18 4.28 -21.98
C TYR A 391 2.23 5.17 -22.80
N SER A 392 2.42 5.27 -24.12
CA SER A 392 1.41 5.84 -25.03
C SER A 392 0.36 4.79 -25.39
N GLY A 393 -0.69 4.66 -24.58
CA GLY A 393 -1.91 4.00 -25.04
C GLY A 393 -2.51 4.78 -26.22
N PRO A 394 -2.98 4.14 -27.29
CA PRO A 394 -3.63 4.86 -28.39
C PRO A 394 -4.90 5.54 -27.86
N LEU A 395 -5.06 6.82 -28.22
CA LEU A 395 -6.29 7.58 -28.02
C LEU A 395 -7.50 6.77 -28.54
N PRO A 396 -8.63 6.70 -27.79
CA PRO A 396 -9.84 6.06 -28.28
C PRO A 396 -10.31 6.75 -29.57
N GLY A 397 -10.64 5.95 -30.58
CA GLY A 397 -10.87 6.40 -31.94
C GLY A 397 -11.94 7.49 -32.09
N ILE A 398 -11.51 8.64 -32.59
CA ILE A 398 -12.35 9.57 -33.33
C ILE A 398 -11.60 9.95 -34.60
N PHE A 399 -12.29 9.85 -35.73
CA PHE A 399 -11.91 10.06 -37.14
C PHE A 399 -11.73 8.79 -37.97
N GLY A 400 -12.85 8.35 -38.55
CA GLY A 400 -12.88 7.47 -39.70
C GLY A 400 -12.15 8.12 -40.88
N ARG A 401 -11.31 7.33 -41.55
CA ARG A 401 -10.72 7.69 -42.83
C ARG A 401 -11.82 7.77 -43.89
N GLU A 402 -12.18 8.99 -44.28
CA GLU A 402 -12.67 9.25 -45.63
C GLU A 402 -11.59 10.01 -46.40
N SER A 403 -11.01 9.31 -47.37
CA SER A 403 -10.11 9.85 -48.37
C SER A 403 -10.91 10.70 -49.36
N THR A 404 -10.83 12.03 -49.28
CA THR A 404 -10.94 12.89 -50.47
C THR A 404 -10.03 14.12 -50.34
N SER A 405 -9.36 14.42 -51.44
CA SER A 405 -8.42 15.51 -51.66
C SER A 405 -9.02 16.90 -51.40
N GLY A 406 -8.34 17.71 -50.59
CA GLY A 406 -8.58 19.16 -50.48
C GLY A 406 -7.86 19.76 -49.28
N ASN A 407 -6.98 20.72 -49.53
CA ASN A 407 -6.19 21.48 -48.55
C ASN A 407 -6.96 21.79 -47.25
N ALA A 408 -6.54 21.20 -46.13
CA ALA A 408 -6.86 21.64 -44.78
C ALA A 408 -5.54 22.07 -44.09
N PRO A 409 -5.52 23.13 -43.28
CA PRO A 409 -4.30 23.59 -42.61
C PRO A 409 -3.83 22.50 -41.62
N GLU A 410 -2.52 22.22 -41.62
CA GLU A 410 -1.89 21.33 -40.66
C GLU A 410 -2.19 21.81 -39.23
N ILE A 411 -2.78 20.93 -38.42
CA ILE A 411 -3.08 21.19 -37.02
C ILE A 411 -1.75 21.16 -36.27
N GLY A 412 -1.27 22.30 -35.77
CA GLY A 412 -0.03 22.37 -34.99
C GLY A 412 -0.18 21.61 -33.68
N VAL A 413 0.49 20.46 -33.57
CA VAL A 413 0.66 19.65 -32.36
C VAL A 413 2.14 19.64 -32.02
N LEU A 414 2.49 19.87 -30.75
CA LEU A 414 3.87 19.81 -30.28
C LEU A 414 3.92 19.02 -28.97
N SER A 415 4.58 17.86 -29.04
CA SER A 415 4.94 17.01 -27.91
C SER A 415 6.44 17.05 -27.65
N MET A 416 6.88 16.71 -26.43
CA MET A 416 8.31 16.62 -26.11
C MET A 416 9.05 15.61 -27.02
N GLY A 417 8.38 14.53 -27.45
CA GLY A 417 8.93 13.55 -28.38
C GLY A 417 9.18 14.12 -29.78
N GLU A 418 8.33 15.01 -30.27
CA GLU A 418 8.53 15.73 -31.53
C GLU A 418 9.64 16.79 -31.40
N LEU A 419 9.69 17.49 -30.27
CA LEU A 419 10.76 18.44 -29.94
C LEU A 419 12.13 17.73 -29.92
N ILE A 420 12.21 16.51 -29.36
CA ILE A 420 13.41 15.67 -29.34
C ILE A 420 13.70 15.02 -30.70
N ASN A 421 12.70 14.69 -31.51
CA ASN A 421 12.91 14.10 -32.84
C ASN A 421 13.36 15.14 -33.88
N GLU A 422 12.83 16.37 -33.85
CA GLU A 422 13.36 17.48 -34.65
C GLU A 422 14.80 17.82 -34.24
N MET A 423 15.15 17.67 -32.97
CA MET A 423 16.53 17.77 -32.46
C MET A 423 17.46 16.64 -32.96
N GLY A 424 16.92 15.49 -33.36
CA GLY A 424 17.69 14.33 -33.84
C GLY A 424 17.86 14.27 -35.36
N GLU A 425 16.93 14.86 -36.12
CA GLU A 425 16.98 14.88 -37.60
C GLU A 425 17.79 16.06 -38.16
N ALA A 426 18.04 17.11 -37.37
CA ALA A 426 18.88 18.25 -37.77
C ALA A 426 20.39 17.92 -37.88
N GLU A 427 20.85 16.78 -37.35
CA GLU A 427 22.26 16.37 -37.43
C GLU A 427 22.62 15.65 -38.74
N ASP A 428 21.65 15.28 -39.61
CA ASP A 428 21.93 14.37 -40.75
C ASP A 428 21.46 14.83 -42.15
N GLU A 429 20.85 16.01 -42.32
CA GLU A 429 20.53 16.54 -43.65
C GLU A 429 21.07 17.95 -43.92
N GLY A 430 22.18 17.99 -44.66
CA GLY A 430 22.74 19.21 -45.23
C GLY A 430 21.87 19.79 -46.35
N SER A 431 20.73 20.42 -46.00
CA SER A 431 20.17 21.58 -46.71
C SER A 431 18.90 22.10 -46.02
N LEU A 432 19.03 22.98 -45.03
CA LEU A 432 17.92 23.85 -44.59
C LEU A 432 18.49 25.20 -44.10
N ASN A 433 17.65 26.24 -44.20
CA ASN A 433 18.04 27.65 -44.35
C ASN A 433 18.79 28.25 -43.14
N GLU A 434 19.77 29.14 -43.40
CA GLU A 434 20.58 29.90 -42.41
C GLU A 434 19.80 30.76 -41.39
N LEU A 435 18.46 30.81 -41.46
CA LEU A 435 17.58 31.49 -40.49
C LEU A 435 17.05 30.56 -39.38
N THR A 436 17.14 29.24 -39.54
CA THR A 436 16.78 28.26 -38.50
C THR A 436 17.95 27.93 -37.57
N ASP A 437 19.20 27.98 -38.07
CA ASP A 437 20.40 27.64 -37.27
C ASP A 437 20.60 28.57 -36.07
N SER A 438 20.41 29.89 -36.23
CA SER A 438 20.58 30.81 -35.10
C SER A 438 19.50 30.64 -34.03
N PHE A 439 18.33 30.14 -34.42
CA PHE A 439 17.19 29.92 -33.52
C PHE A 439 17.35 28.62 -32.71
N TYR A 440 17.78 27.53 -33.36
CA TYR A 440 18.08 26.28 -32.66
C TYR A 440 19.29 26.44 -31.74
N GLU A 441 20.32 27.20 -32.13
CA GLU A 441 21.46 27.52 -31.25
C GLU A 441 21.05 28.40 -30.04
N GLU A 442 20.15 29.36 -30.22
CA GLU A 442 19.67 30.23 -29.11
C GLU A 442 18.74 29.46 -28.15
N LEU A 443 17.93 28.53 -28.66
CA LEU A 443 17.12 27.60 -27.84
C LEU A 443 18.00 26.56 -27.11
N LEU A 444 19.08 26.08 -27.75
CA LEU A 444 20.11 25.22 -27.17
C LEU A 444 20.88 25.95 -26.06
N GLU A 445 21.29 27.19 -26.28
CA GLU A 445 21.95 28.01 -25.27
C GLU A 445 21.02 28.29 -24.09
N GLU A 446 19.74 28.60 -24.28
CA GLU A 446 18.81 28.85 -23.16
C GLU A 446 18.49 27.60 -22.33
N ILE A 447 18.42 26.42 -22.95
CA ILE A 447 18.18 25.13 -22.25
C ILE A 447 19.45 24.64 -21.53
N LEU A 448 20.65 24.90 -22.09
CA LEU A 448 21.93 24.50 -21.50
C LEU A 448 22.51 25.54 -20.51
N LEU A 449 22.24 26.84 -20.67
CA LEU A 449 22.73 27.90 -19.77
C LEU A 449 22.00 27.97 -18.42
N GLY A 450 20.91 27.21 -18.25
CA GLY A 450 20.32 26.93 -16.93
C GLY A 450 21.28 26.20 -15.97
N GLU A 451 22.40 25.68 -16.48
CA GLU A 451 23.42 24.94 -15.72
C GLU A 451 24.67 25.77 -15.34
N LEU A 452 24.77 27.05 -15.73
CA LEU A 452 26.00 27.84 -15.55
C LEU A 452 25.75 29.29 -15.08
N GLU A 453 25.26 29.48 -13.85
CA GLU A 453 25.55 30.71 -13.10
C GLU A 453 26.74 30.46 -12.14
N GLU A 454 27.92 30.92 -12.53
CA GLU A 454 29.14 30.87 -11.72
C GLU A 454 29.00 31.74 -10.45
N THR A 455 29.05 31.12 -9.27
CA THR A 455 29.28 31.81 -8.00
C THR A 455 30.78 31.84 -7.66
N PRO A 456 31.34 32.96 -7.15
CA PRO A 456 32.80 33.09 -6.98
C PRO A 456 33.34 32.27 -5.81
N ALA A 457 34.52 31.70 -6.04
CA ALA A 457 35.23 30.78 -5.16
C ALA A 457 35.46 31.29 -3.72
N HIS A 458 34.59 30.91 -2.79
CA HIS A 458 34.92 30.56 -1.40
C HIS A 458 33.70 29.95 -0.67
N GLN A 459 33.25 28.79 -1.13
CA GLN A 459 32.41 27.83 -0.39
C GLN A 459 32.40 26.55 -1.23
N ARG A 460 33.15 25.54 -0.80
CA ARG A 460 33.03 24.16 -1.32
C ARG A 460 32.95 23.25 -0.12
N GLU A 461 31.73 22.96 0.28
CA GLU A 461 31.34 21.75 1.01
C GLU A 461 29.80 21.70 0.98
N VAL A 462 29.27 20.56 0.52
CA VAL A 462 27.86 20.19 0.29
C VAL A 462 27.26 20.65 -1.06
N GLU A 463 27.36 19.79 -2.07
CA GLU A 463 26.39 19.72 -3.18
C GLU A 463 26.08 18.23 -3.47
N GLU A 464 24.89 17.81 -3.07
CA GLU A 464 24.24 16.57 -3.50
C GLU A 464 23.69 16.78 -4.92
N SER A 465 23.88 15.79 -5.81
CA SER A 465 23.12 15.55 -7.05
C SER A 465 22.34 16.75 -7.64
N ASN A 466 22.99 17.60 -8.43
CA ASN A 466 22.31 18.57 -9.29
C ASN A 466 21.67 17.84 -10.49
N CYS A 467 20.37 17.54 -10.40
CA CYS A 467 19.50 17.54 -11.59
C CYS A 467 18.89 18.95 -11.65
N HIS A 468 19.28 19.77 -12.62
CA HIS A 468 18.67 21.08 -12.80
C HIS A 468 17.25 20.91 -13.38
N PRO A 469 16.21 21.50 -12.76
CA PRO A 469 14.83 21.40 -13.27
C PRO A 469 14.71 22.08 -14.63
N LEU A 470 13.99 21.44 -15.56
CA LEU A 470 13.79 21.95 -16.92
C LEU A 470 12.93 23.23 -16.88
N LYS A 471 13.39 24.32 -17.47
CA LYS A 471 12.58 25.54 -17.66
C LYS A 471 12.09 25.60 -19.10
N VAL A 472 10.80 25.84 -19.31
CA VAL A 472 10.26 26.06 -20.66
C VAL A 472 10.75 27.42 -21.18
N PRO A 473 11.48 27.48 -22.31
CA PRO A 473 12.03 28.74 -22.82
C PRO A 473 10.92 29.75 -23.16
N PRO A 474 11.08 31.04 -22.82
CA PRO A 474 10.09 32.07 -23.18
C PRO A 474 9.85 32.19 -24.68
N THR A 475 10.83 31.78 -25.49
CA THR A 475 10.89 31.80 -26.95
C THR A 475 9.92 30.83 -27.63
N ILE A 476 9.43 29.79 -26.94
CA ILE A 476 8.43 28.84 -27.49
C ILE A 476 7.17 29.57 -27.97
N SER A 477 6.78 30.62 -27.25
CA SER A 477 5.55 31.38 -27.49
C SER A 477 5.66 32.37 -28.64
N HIS A 478 6.87 32.60 -29.15
CA HIS A 478 7.14 33.52 -30.27
C HIS A 478 7.04 32.82 -31.63
N HIS A 479 7.34 31.52 -31.68
CA HIS A 479 7.50 30.77 -32.93
C HIS A 479 6.29 29.88 -33.23
N PHE A 480 5.55 29.47 -32.19
CA PHE A 480 4.44 28.53 -32.30
C PHE A 480 3.06 29.17 -32.06
N SER A 481 2.82 30.38 -32.58
CA SER A 481 1.53 31.09 -32.42
C SER A 481 0.30 30.36 -32.99
N ILE A 482 0.54 29.35 -33.85
CA ILE A 482 -0.48 28.47 -34.46
C ILE A 482 -0.69 27.15 -33.70
N LEU A 483 -0.01 26.95 -32.57
CA LEU A 483 -0.05 25.70 -31.82
C LEU A 483 -1.42 25.48 -31.19
N HIS A 484 -2.03 24.32 -31.44
CA HIS A 484 -3.33 23.94 -30.88
C HIS A 484 -3.19 22.98 -29.70
N VAL A 485 -2.15 22.15 -29.68
CA VAL A 485 -1.90 21.17 -28.60
C VAL A 485 -0.47 21.28 -28.13
N LEU A 486 -0.28 21.46 -26.83
CA LEU A 486 1.02 21.44 -26.16
C LEU A 486 1.00 20.36 -25.08
N ASP A 487 1.82 19.33 -25.25
CA ASP A 487 1.96 18.24 -24.28
C ASP A 487 3.36 18.24 -23.66
N LEU A 488 3.42 18.61 -22.39
CA LEU A 488 4.61 18.62 -21.55
C LEU A 488 4.51 17.60 -20.41
N SER A 489 3.63 16.60 -20.54
CA SER A 489 3.40 15.59 -19.50
C SER A 489 4.66 14.78 -19.17
N SER A 490 4.82 14.40 -17.90
CA SER A 490 5.92 13.58 -17.36
C SER A 490 7.29 14.21 -17.61
N THR A 491 7.35 15.55 -17.63
CA THR A 491 8.59 16.30 -17.70
C THR A 491 8.98 16.85 -16.33
N GLU A 492 10.27 17.13 -16.14
CA GLU A 492 10.81 17.72 -14.91
C GLU A 492 10.68 19.26 -14.90
N ILE A 493 9.59 19.80 -15.47
CA ILE A 493 9.35 21.24 -15.48
C ILE A 493 8.93 21.74 -14.10
N ASN A 494 9.51 22.86 -13.67
CA ASN A 494 9.14 23.47 -12.39
C ASN A 494 8.29 24.74 -12.54
N SER A 495 8.18 25.30 -13.75
CA SER A 495 7.47 26.54 -14.02
C SER A 495 7.13 26.70 -15.51
N LEU A 496 6.09 27.49 -15.80
CA LEU A 496 5.73 27.93 -17.15
C LEU A 496 6.05 29.42 -17.32
N PRO A 497 6.55 29.85 -18.49
CA PRO A 497 6.89 31.25 -18.74
C PRO A 497 5.63 32.10 -18.91
N GLN A 498 5.70 33.38 -18.53
CA GLN A 498 4.62 34.36 -18.76
C GLN A 498 4.25 34.50 -20.24
N SER A 499 5.21 34.25 -21.14
CA SER A 499 4.98 34.31 -22.57
C SER A 499 4.00 33.26 -23.07
N ILE A 500 3.65 32.23 -22.29
CA ILE A 500 2.66 31.19 -22.63
C ILE A 500 1.35 31.80 -23.15
N SER A 501 0.94 32.97 -22.63
CA SER A 501 -0.22 33.75 -23.08
C SER A 501 -0.24 34.09 -24.57
N ARG A 502 0.91 34.02 -25.27
CA ARG A 502 1.01 34.31 -26.70
C ARG A 502 0.63 33.14 -27.60
N LEU A 503 0.48 31.94 -27.03
CA LEU A 503 -0.04 30.76 -27.74
C LEU A 503 -1.57 30.87 -27.91
N VAL A 504 -2.01 31.92 -28.60
CA VAL A 504 -3.44 32.29 -28.70
C VAL A 504 -4.29 31.24 -29.41
N ALA A 505 -3.69 30.35 -30.20
CA ALA A 505 -4.38 29.24 -30.86
C ALA A 505 -4.50 27.98 -29.98
N LEU A 506 -3.90 27.96 -28.78
CA LEU A 506 -3.81 26.77 -27.96
C LEU A 506 -5.18 26.33 -27.44
N GLN A 507 -5.54 25.08 -27.75
CA GLN A 507 -6.78 24.43 -27.35
C GLN A 507 -6.55 23.39 -26.24
N LYS A 508 -5.39 22.72 -26.21
CA LYS A 508 -5.11 21.68 -25.22
C LYS A 508 -3.72 21.85 -24.63
N LEU A 509 -3.66 21.85 -23.31
CA LEU A 509 -2.43 21.88 -22.54
C LEU A 509 -2.40 20.68 -21.58
N PHE A 510 -1.43 19.79 -21.79
CA PHE A 510 -1.22 18.61 -20.95
C PHE A 510 0.08 18.77 -20.15
N LEU A 511 -0.01 18.65 -18.84
CA LEU A 511 1.07 18.80 -17.85
C LEU A 511 1.03 17.65 -16.84
N ARG A 512 0.56 16.47 -17.27
CA ARG A 512 0.29 15.34 -16.38
C ARG A 512 1.58 14.81 -15.76
N SER A 513 1.58 14.52 -14.46
CA SER A 513 2.75 13.99 -13.74
C SER A 513 4.01 14.88 -13.84
N CYS A 514 3.83 16.20 -13.94
CA CYS A 514 4.92 17.18 -13.77
C CYS A 514 5.07 17.50 -12.28
N GLU A 515 5.70 16.59 -11.53
CA GLU A 515 5.78 16.63 -10.05
C GLU A 515 6.47 17.89 -9.51
N LEU A 516 7.38 18.50 -10.27
CA LEU A 516 8.10 19.72 -9.85
C LEU A 516 7.30 21.03 -10.07
N LEU A 517 6.18 20.97 -10.79
CA LEU A 517 5.38 22.16 -11.11
C LEU A 517 4.47 22.53 -9.94
N MET A 518 4.86 23.56 -9.19
CA MET A 518 4.13 24.01 -7.99
C MET A 518 3.20 25.21 -8.22
N GLU A 519 3.42 26.00 -9.27
CA GLU A 519 2.65 27.22 -9.55
C GLU A 519 2.32 27.36 -11.04
N LEU A 520 1.14 27.92 -11.33
CA LEU A 520 0.75 28.32 -12.68
C LEU A 520 0.82 29.84 -12.84
N PRO A 521 1.36 30.35 -13.96
CA PRO A 521 1.37 31.78 -14.23
C PRO A 521 -0.06 32.31 -14.44
N PRO A 522 -0.43 33.49 -13.90
CA PRO A 522 -1.73 34.13 -14.14
C PRO A 522 -2.06 34.31 -15.62
N GLU A 523 -1.04 34.45 -16.46
CA GLU A 523 -1.10 34.57 -17.91
C GLU A 523 -1.80 33.39 -18.60
N ILE A 524 -1.92 32.24 -17.92
CA ILE A 524 -2.70 31.09 -18.42
C ILE A 524 -4.15 31.49 -18.73
N GLY A 525 -4.72 32.44 -17.99
CA GLY A 525 -6.09 32.91 -18.20
C GLY A 525 -6.29 33.74 -19.48
N GLU A 526 -5.21 34.11 -20.18
CA GLU A 526 -5.29 34.79 -21.48
C GLU A 526 -5.42 33.81 -22.66
N LEU A 527 -5.27 32.49 -22.41
CA LEU A 527 -5.46 31.44 -23.41
C LEU A 527 -6.95 31.17 -23.67
N THR A 528 -7.69 32.16 -24.17
CA THR A 528 -9.16 32.10 -24.26
C THR A 528 -9.71 30.98 -25.16
N ASN A 529 -8.88 30.37 -26.01
CA ASN A 529 -9.24 29.22 -26.86
C ASN A 529 -8.98 27.87 -26.19
N LEU A 530 -8.45 27.85 -24.96
CA LEU A 530 -8.12 26.62 -24.25
C LEU A 530 -9.40 25.85 -23.89
N GLU A 531 -9.50 24.62 -24.39
CA GLU A 531 -10.59 23.68 -24.19
C GLU A 531 -10.24 22.60 -23.15
N VAL A 532 -8.96 22.22 -23.04
CA VAL A 532 -8.46 21.19 -22.13
C VAL A 532 -7.24 21.68 -21.36
N LEU A 533 -7.31 21.59 -20.03
CA LEU A 533 -6.19 21.81 -19.12
C LEU A 533 -6.05 20.61 -18.19
N ASP A 534 -5.00 19.80 -18.40
CA ASP A 534 -4.73 18.60 -17.62
C ASP A 534 -3.48 18.78 -16.75
N LEU A 535 -3.69 18.88 -15.44
CA LEU A 535 -2.68 19.07 -14.40
C LEU A 535 -2.65 17.87 -13.43
N GLU A 536 -3.20 16.72 -13.82
CA GLU A 536 -3.26 15.54 -12.96
C GLU A 536 -1.85 15.08 -12.57
N GLY A 537 -1.62 14.81 -11.28
CA GLY A 537 -0.33 14.37 -10.76
C GLY A 537 0.74 15.47 -10.67
N THR A 538 0.35 16.75 -10.74
CA THR A 538 1.24 17.88 -10.43
C THR A 538 1.19 18.24 -8.94
N GLU A 539 2.22 18.92 -8.42
CA GLU A 539 2.25 19.43 -7.04
C GLU A 539 1.78 20.89 -6.94
N ILE A 540 0.80 21.30 -7.76
CA ILE A 540 0.31 22.67 -7.78
C ILE A 540 -0.29 23.06 -6.43
N LEU A 541 0.13 24.22 -5.92
CA LEU A 541 -0.33 24.75 -4.63
C LEU A 541 -1.74 25.37 -4.71
N CYS A 542 -2.02 26.11 -5.78
CA CYS A 542 -3.32 26.72 -6.03
C CYS A 542 -3.51 27.10 -7.50
N LEU A 543 -4.77 27.27 -7.91
CA LEU A 543 -5.15 27.76 -9.23
C LEU A 543 -5.19 29.30 -9.25
N PRO A 544 -4.61 29.97 -10.28
CA PRO A 544 -4.75 31.42 -10.42
C PRO A 544 -6.20 31.80 -10.72
N LYS A 545 -6.67 32.91 -10.14
CA LYS A 545 -8.05 33.40 -10.33
C LYS A 545 -8.38 33.70 -11.80
N GLU A 546 -7.37 33.97 -12.61
CA GLU A 546 -7.44 34.23 -14.04
C GLU A 546 -7.96 33.04 -14.84
N ILE A 547 -7.89 31.80 -14.31
CA ILE A 547 -8.54 30.63 -14.93
C ILE A 547 -10.04 30.86 -15.15
N ALA A 548 -10.69 31.69 -14.34
CA ALA A 548 -12.09 32.07 -14.55
C ALA A 548 -12.38 32.75 -15.90
N LYS A 549 -11.36 33.22 -16.63
CA LYS A 549 -11.47 33.80 -17.97
C LYS A 549 -11.58 32.75 -19.07
N LEU A 550 -11.23 31.49 -18.80
CA LEU A 550 -11.19 30.39 -19.76
C LEU A 550 -12.59 29.83 -20.03
N VAL A 551 -13.47 30.66 -20.60
CA VAL A 551 -14.90 30.32 -20.80
C VAL A 551 -15.14 29.17 -21.79
N ASN A 552 -14.16 28.84 -22.63
CA ASN A 552 -14.20 27.71 -23.56
C ASN A 552 -13.65 26.41 -22.95
N LEU A 553 -13.17 26.43 -21.70
CA LEU A 553 -12.61 25.26 -21.05
C LEU A 553 -13.71 24.21 -20.82
N THR A 554 -13.54 23.06 -21.45
CA THR A 554 -14.46 21.92 -21.39
C THR A 554 -13.96 20.82 -20.45
N CYS A 555 -12.66 20.73 -20.23
CA CYS A 555 -12.03 19.75 -19.35
C CYS A 555 -10.98 20.42 -18.46
N LEU A 556 -11.13 20.24 -17.15
CA LEU A 556 -10.17 20.65 -16.14
C LEU A 556 -9.84 19.46 -15.24
N LYS A 557 -8.57 19.06 -15.19
CA LYS A 557 -8.08 18.08 -14.23
C LYS A 557 -6.96 18.68 -13.39
N VAL A 558 -7.00 18.48 -12.08
CA VAL A 558 -6.03 19.04 -11.16
C VAL A 558 -5.83 18.13 -9.96
N SER A 559 -4.60 18.10 -9.44
CA SER A 559 -4.23 17.40 -8.22
C SER A 559 -3.70 18.38 -7.18
N PHE A 560 -4.04 18.17 -5.91
CA PHE A 560 -3.60 19.00 -4.78
C PHE A 560 -3.02 18.14 -3.65
N TYR A 561 -1.79 18.47 -3.24
CA TYR A 561 -1.04 17.77 -2.19
C TYR A 561 -0.68 18.71 -1.02
N GLU A 562 -0.43 18.13 0.16
CA GLU A 562 -0.55 18.74 1.50
C GLU A 562 0.37 19.97 1.79
N TYR A 563 -0.03 21.19 1.37
CA TYR A 563 0.65 22.45 1.76
C TYR A 563 -0.22 23.72 1.93
N ALA A 564 -1.55 23.62 1.87
CA ALA A 564 -2.37 24.83 1.73
C ALA A 564 -2.77 25.48 3.07
N ASN A 565 -1.96 26.43 3.54
CA ASN A 565 -2.43 27.50 4.46
C ASN A 565 -3.28 28.56 3.71
N GLN A 566 -3.63 28.32 2.45
CA GLN A 566 -4.28 29.26 1.52
C GLN A 566 -5.39 28.56 0.73
N THR A 567 -6.31 29.32 0.14
CA THR A 567 -7.37 28.79 -0.72
C THR A 567 -6.75 28.20 -2.00
N VAL A 568 -7.14 26.98 -2.34
CA VAL A 568 -6.54 26.19 -3.42
C VAL A 568 -7.23 26.49 -4.75
N ILE A 569 -8.56 26.60 -4.74
CA ILE A 569 -9.35 27.09 -5.87
C ILE A 569 -10.05 28.38 -5.43
N PRO A 570 -9.65 29.55 -5.97
CA PRO A 570 -10.29 30.81 -5.60
C PRO A 570 -11.81 30.77 -5.83
N ARG A 571 -12.57 31.34 -4.89
CA ARG A 571 -14.05 31.31 -4.93
C ARG A 571 -14.59 31.82 -6.27
N ARG A 572 -15.58 31.13 -6.82
CA ARG A 572 -16.26 31.45 -8.09
C ARG A 572 -15.42 31.29 -9.36
N VAL A 573 -14.22 30.70 -9.27
CA VAL A 573 -13.45 30.37 -10.48
C VAL A 573 -14.20 29.30 -11.27
N LEU A 574 -14.61 28.21 -10.61
CA LEU A 574 -15.31 27.11 -11.27
C LEU A 574 -16.67 27.54 -11.82
N SER A 575 -17.46 28.32 -11.08
CA SER A 575 -18.78 28.76 -11.54
C SER A 575 -18.78 29.68 -12.78
N ASN A 576 -17.62 30.27 -13.13
CA ASN A 576 -17.45 31.04 -14.37
C ASN A 576 -17.09 30.17 -15.59
N LEU A 577 -16.70 28.91 -15.39
CA LEU A 577 -16.36 27.97 -16.47
C LEU A 577 -17.63 27.34 -17.06
N SER A 578 -18.49 28.16 -17.68
CA SER A 578 -19.83 27.74 -18.09
C SER A 578 -19.90 26.61 -19.14
N SER A 579 -18.79 26.38 -19.86
CA SER A 579 -18.66 25.31 -20.87
C SER A 579 -18.04 24.02 -20.31
N LEU A 580 -17.76 23.96 -19.00
CA LEU A 580 -17.07 22.83 -18.39
C LEU A 580 -17.95 21.56 -18.42
N ILE A 581 -17.43 20.52 -19.06
CA ILE A 581 -18.08 19.21 -19.25
C ILE A 581 -17.46 18.18 -18.28
N GLU A 582 -16.15 18.24 -18.06
CA GLU A 582 -15.40 17.31 -17.22
C GLU A 582 -14.57 18.07 -16.18
N LEU A 583 -14.75 17.69 -14.91
CA LEU A 583 -13.95 18.17 -13.80
C LEU A 583 -13.42 16.99 -12.98
N ILE A 584 -12.11 16.90 -12.86
CA ILE A 584 -11.43 15.93 -11.99
C ILE A 584 -10.58 16.70 -11.00
N ILE A 585 -10.88 16.54 -9.71
CA ILE A 585 -10.03 17.06 -8.65
C ILE A 585 -9.57 15.89 -7.81
N ASP A 586 -8.26 15.63 -7.84
CA ASP A 586 -7.59 14.72 -6.93
C ASP A 586 -7.01 15.53 -5.77
N ALA A 587 -7.23 15.07 -4.54
CA ALA A 587 -6.78 15.78 -3.36
C ALA A 587 -6.30 14.78 -2.31
N THR A 588 -5.18 15.09 -1.66
CA THR A 588 -4.70 14.25 -0.56
C THR A 588 -5.74 14.20 0.56
N PRO A 589 -6.17 13.02 0.98
CA PRO A 589 -7.31 12.87 1.87
C PRO A 589 -7.02 13.18 3.35
N PHE A 590 -5.81 13.67 3.66
CA PHE A 590 -5.21 13.61 5.01
C PHE A 590 -5.16 14.95 5.76
N GLY A 591 -5.84 16.00 5.30
CA GLY A 591 -5.88 17.30 5.99
C GLY A 591 -7.27 17.89 6.16
N GLU A 592 -7.50 18.58 7.29
CA GLU A 592 -8.72 19.37 7.54
C GLU A 592 -8.92 20.51 6.52
N TRP A 593 -7.87 20.90 5.79
CA TRP A 593 -7.94 21.96 4.78
C TRP A 593 -8.92 21.64 3.65
N TRP A 594 -9.02 20.37 3.26
CA TRP A 594 -9.90 19.94 2.17
C TRP A 594 -11.39 19.94 2.58
N ASP A 595 -11.69 19.75 3.88
CA ASP A 595 -13.06 19.74 4.40
C ASP A 595 -13.80 21.05 4.06
N PHE A 596 -13.12 22.19 4.23
CA PHE A 596 -13.71 23.51 3.95
C PHE A 596 -13.71 23.85 2.46
N GLU A 597 -12.68 23.41 1.73
CA GLU A 597 -12.51 23.74 0.31
C GLU A 597 -13.54 22.99 -0.55
N VAL A 598 -13.78 21.71 -0.24
CA VAL A 598 -14.70 20.87 -1.01
C VAL A 598 -16.15 21.34 -0.92
N GLU A 599 -16.59 21.84 0.22
CA GLU A 599 -17.92 22.44 0.37
C GLU A 599 -18.09 23.65 -0.56
N ALA A 600 -17.09 24.51 -0.66
CA ALA A 600 -17.13 25.66 -1.56
C ALA A 600 -17.15 25.22 -3.04
N ILE A 601 -16.35 24.21 -3.39
CA ILE A 601 -16.32 23.63 -4.74
C ILE A 601 -17.69 23.06 -5.11
N VAL A 602 -18.30 22.25 -4.24
CA VAL A 602 -19.63 21.63 -4.47
C VAL A 602 -20.71 22.69 -4.73
N GLY A 603 -20.67 23.82 -4.00
CA GLY A 603 -21.56 24.95 -4.24
C GLY A 603 -21.38 25.56 -5.64
N ASP A 604 -20.15 25.69 -6.14
CA ASP A 604 -19.87 26.18 -7.49
C ASP A 604 -20.35 25.18 -8.57
N LEU A 605 -20.23 23.87 -8.35
CA LEU A 605 -20.63 22.83 -9.32
C LEU A 605 -22.13 22.86 -9.64
N CYS A 606 -22.97 23.23 -8.66
CA CYS A 606 -24.41 23.35 -8.86
C CYS A 606 -24.80 24.38 -9.94
N SER A 607 -23.90 25.30 -10.29
CA SER A 607 -24.13 26.31 -11.34
C SER A 607 -23.77 25.84 -12.75
N LEU A 608 -23.00 24.74 -12.87
CA LEU A 608 -22.45 24.24 -14.13
C LEU A 608 -23.42 23.30 -14.84
N LYS A 609 -24.18 23.84 -15.79
CA LYS A 609 -25.24 23.09 -16.51
C LYS A 609 -24.72 22.09 -17.54
N GLU A 610 -23.52 22.33 -18.08
CA GLU A 610 -22.90 21.44 -19.07
C GLU A 610 -22.05 20.32 -18.47
N LEU A 611 -21.91 20.29 -17.14
CA LEU A 611 -21.12 19.28 -16.45
C LEU A 611 -21.73 17.89 -16.66
N ARG A 612 -20.90 16.93 -17.11
CA ARG A 612 -21.27 15.53 -17.40
C ARG A 612 -20.39 14.52 -16.69
N THR A 613 -19.17 14.90 -16.31
CA THR A 613 -18.20 14.04 -15.60
C THR A 613 -17.61 14.78 -14.42
N VAL A 614 -17.66 14.17 -13.24
CA VAL A 614 -17.10 14.73 -12.00
C VAL A 614 -16.35 13.66 -11.22
N GLN A 615 -15.13 13.97 -10.77
CA GLN A 615 -14.41 13.17 -9.78
C GLN A 615 -14.02 14.05 -8.58
N LEU A 616 -14.42 13.62 -7.38
CA LEU A 616 -14.12 14.30 -6.12
C LEU A 616 -13.88 13.31 -4.98
N TYR A 617 -12.98 13.68 -4.08
CA TYR A 617 -12.90 13.13 -2.73
C TYR A 617 -13.72 14.00 -1.76
N LEU A 618 -14.58 13.38 -0.96
CA LEU A 618 -15.49 14.01 -0.02
C LEU A 618 -15.21 13.43 1.38
N PRO A 619 -14.55 14.16 2.29
CA PRO A 619 -14.18 13.66 3.62
C PRO A 619 -15.38 13.26 4.48
N THR A 620 -16.52 13.91 4.23
CA THR A 620 -17.77 13.69 4.94
C THR A 620 -18.94 13.52 3.96
N VAL A 621 -20.11 13.17 4.48
CA VAL A 621 -21.29 12.80 3.67
C VAL A 621 -22.17 13.99 3.34
N GLU A 622 -22.03 15.11 4.06
CA GLU A 622 -22.85 16.31 3.93
C GLU A 622 -22.74 16.95 2.53
N PRO A 623 -21.54 17.13 1.92
CA PRO A 623 -21.44 17.69 0.57
C PRO A 623 -22.12 16.82 -0.50
N LEU A 624 -22.26 15.51 -0.23
CA LEU A 624 -22.92 14.59 -1.14
C LEU A 624 -24.41 14.88 -1.28
N GLU A 625 -25.06 15.39 -0.22
CA GLU A 625 -26.47 15.74 -0.24
C GLU A 625 -26.74 16.94 -1.17
N GLU A 626 -25.83 17.89 -1.25
CA GLU A 626 -25.93 19.04 -2.16
C GLU A 626 -25.75 18.63 -3.63
N LEU A 627 -24.86 17.67 -3.89
CA LEU A 627 -24.63 17.13 -5.24
C LEU A 627 -25.83 16.33 -5.79
N THR A 628 -26.83 15.99 -4.97
CA THR A 628 -28.03 15.29 -5.43
C THR A 628 -28.78 16.00 -6.55
N LEU A 629 -28.68 17.34 -6.61
CA LEU A 629 -29.32 18.16 -7.63
C LEU A 629 -28.74 17.99 -9.03
N ILE A 630 -27.47 17.58 -9.15
CA ILE A 630 -26.77 17.49 -10.44
C ILE A 630 -26.68 16.05 -10.99
N PHE A 631 -26.91 15.01 -10.16
CA PHE A 631 -26.77 13.60 -10.58
C PHE A 631 -27.58 13.20 -11.82
N PRO A 632 -28.83 13.69 -12.04
CA PRO A 632 -29.56 13.37 -13.26
C PRO A 632 -28.86 13.83 -14.55
N GLY A 633 -28.04 14.88 -14.48
CA GLY A 633 -27.28 15.43 -15.60
C GLY A 633 -25.92 14.76 -15.85
N LEU A 634 -25.40 14.02 -14.86
CA LEU A 634 -24.08 13.39 -14.97
C LEU A 634 -24.13 12.08 -15.76
N THR A 635 -23.31 12.02 -16.82
CA THR A 635 -23.06 10.78 -17.57
C THR A 635 -22.08 9.86 -16.83
N ASN A 636 -21.12 10.45 -16.13
CA ASN A 636 -20.10 9.75 -15.37
C ASN A 636 -19.82 10.49 -14.06
N PHE A 637 -19.49 9.75 -12.99
CA PHE A 637 -19.05 10.36 -11.74
C PHE A 637 -18.19 9.38 -10.96
N ARG A 638 -17.28 9.92 -10.16
CA ARG A 638 -16.40 9.17 -9.27
C ARG A 638 -16.30 9.88 -7.94
N PHE A 639 -17.03 9.37 -6.95
CA PHE A 639 -17.00 9.93 -5.60
C PHE A 639 -16.33 8.98 -4.64
N THR A 640 -15.34 9.47 -3.91
CA THR A 640 -14.78 8.80 -2.74
C THR A 640 -15.28 9.54 -1.51
N VAL A 641 -16.06 8.88 -0.66
CA VAL A 641 -16.77 9.48 0.47
C VAL A 641 -16.26 8.87 1.77
N GLY A 642 -15.99 9.71 2.76
CA GLY A 642 -15.51 9.33 4.08
C GLY A 642 -14.00 9.47 4.23
N ARG A 643 -13.56 9.80 5.45
CA ARG A 643 -12.15 10.06 5.74
C ARG A 643 -11.30 8.83 5.45
N GLN A 644 -10.28 8.99 4.62
CA GLN A 644 -9.21 8.01 4.53
C GLN A 644 -8.34 8.16 5.79
N GLU A 645 -8.50 7.26 6.76
CA GLU A 645 -7.51 7.17 7.84
C GLU A 645 -6.19 6.65 7.23
N GLU A 646 -5.09 7.41 7.35
CA GLU A 646 -3.76 6.92 6.96
C GLU A 646 -3.47 5.61 7.69
N HIS A 647 -3.30 4.55 6.91
CA HIS A 647 -2.56 3.38 7.34
C HIS A 647 -1.37 3.23 6.41
N PHE A 648 -0.18 3.07 7.01
CA PHE A 648 1.03 2.72 6.30
C PHE A 648 0.94 1.37 5.58
N ILE A 649 -0.13 0.58 5.79
CA ILE A 649 -0.33 -0.74 5.17
C ILE A 649 -1.82 -1.01 4.98
N SER A 650 -2.39 -0.38 3.96
CA SER A 650 -3.49 -0.97 3.21
C SER A 650 -3.25 -0.70 1.74
N ARG A 651 -2.11 -1.16 1.22
CA ARG A 651 -2.13 -1.49 -0.20
C ARG A 651 -3.07 -2.69 -0.31
N LEU A 652 -4.18 -2.48 -1.01
CA LEU A 652 -4.91 -3.59 -1.60
C LEU A 652 -3.85 -4.48 -2.27
N PRO A 653 -3.86 -5.82 -2.08
CA PRO A 653 -3.00 -6.70 -2.86
C PRO A 653 -3.00 -6.25 -4.32
N HIS A 654 -1.84 -6.20 -4.97
CA HIS A 654 -1.66 -5.55 -6.29
C HIS A 654 -2.69 -6.01 -7.34
N ASP A 655 -3.22 -7.23 -7.21
CA ASP A 655 -4.29 -7.78 -8.06
C ASP A 655 -5.62 -7.08 -7.81
N VAL A 656 -5.97 -6.87 -6.54
CA VAL A 656 -7.14 -6.08 -6.14
C VAL A 656 -6.89 -4.61 -6.35
N GLU A 657 -5.68 -4.08 -6.14
CA GLU A 657 -5.34 -2.71 -6.50
C GLU A 657 -5.50 -2.50 -8.01
N LYS A 658 -5.08 -3.44 -8.86
CA LYS A 658 -5.35 -3.42 -10.32
C LYS A 658 -6.84 -3.48 -10.64
N GLU A 659 -7.63 -4.28 -9.93
CA GLU A 659 -9.10 -4.30 -10.08
C GLU A 659 -9.74 -2.99 -9.58
N PHE A 660 -9.23 -2.45 -8.48
CA PHE A 660 -9.65 -1.21 -7.84
C PHE A 660 -9.24 0.02 -8.66
N ASN A 661 -8.13 -0.05 -9.40
CA ASN A 661 -7.57 0.99 -10.28
C ASN A 661 -8.18 0.91 -11.68
N ASN A 662 -8.62 -0.26 -12.13
CA ASN A 662 -9.45 -0.40 -13.33
C ASN A 662 -10.85 0.24 -13.17
N TRP A 663 -11.22 0.74 -11.98
CA TRP A 663 -12.42 1.56 -11.81
C TRP A 663 -12.40 2.89 -12.56
N GLU A 664 -11.23 3.38 -12.99
CA GLU A 664 -11.14 4.55 -13.88
C GLU A 664 -11.83 4.28 -15.23
N LYS A 665 -11.90 3.00 -15.63
CA LYS A 665 -12.66 2.52 -16.79
C LYS A 665 -14.11 2.23 -16.46
N LEU A 666 -14.44 2.09 -15.17
CA LEU A 666 -15.83 2.01 -14.72
C LEU A 666 -16.42 3.42 -14.73
N GLY A 667 -17.67 3.51 -15.16
CA GLY A 667 -18.39 4.79 -15.22
C GLY A 667 -18.77 5.29 -13.82
N LYS A 668 -20.06 5.48 -13.60
CA LYS A 668 -20.65 5.98 -12.36
C LYS A 668 -20.25 5.13 -11.15
N CYS A 669 -19.34 5.62 -10.31
CA CYS A 669 -18.76 4.90 -9.18
C CYS A 669 -18.91 5.66 -7.86
N LEU A 670 -19.22 4.91 -6.79
CA LEU A 670 -19.20 5.40 -5.43
C LEU A 670 -18.27 4.52 -4.57
N LYS A 671 -17.28 5.14 -3.94
CA LYS A 671 -16.47 4.53 -2.87
C LYS A 671 -16.91 5.13 -1.53
N TYR A 672 -17.31 4.30 -0.58
CA TYR A 672 -17.69 4.71 0.76
C TYR A 672 -16.76 4.08 1.80
N LEU A 673 -15.98 4.92 2.45
CA LEU A 673 -14.88 4.56 3.35
C LEU A 673 -15.25 4.89 4.80
N ASN A 674 -14.93 3.99 5.73
CA ASN A 674 -15.03 4.24 7.18
C ASN A 674 -16.41 4.72 7.65
N GLY A 675 -17.47 4.33 6.93
CA GLY A 675 -18.83 4.74 7.22
C GLY A 675 -19.32 4.19 8.56
N ASN A 676 -19.91 5.03 9.41
CA ASN A 676 -20.53 4.63 10.67
C ASN A 676 -22.07 4.62 10.60
N SER A 677 -22.64 5.00 9.46
CA SER A 677 -24.07 5.10 9.20
C SER A 677 -24.34 5.04 7.69
N ILE A 678 -25.60 4.87 7.30
CA ILE A 678 -26.05 4.87 5.90
C ILE A 678 -26.91 6.12 5.68
N PRO A 679 -26.31 7.26 5.32
CA PRO A 679 -27.04 8.51 5.10
C PRO A 679 -27.77 8.51 3.76
N ASN A 680 -28.78 9.39 3.64
CA ASN A 680 -29.62 9.50 2.44
C ASN A 680 -28.78 9.84 1.20
N GLY A 681 -27.83 10.76 1.30
CA GLY A 681 -26.93 11.13 0.19
C GLY A 681 -26.23 9.92 -0.44
N VAL A 682 -25.71 8.99 0.37
CA VAL A 682 -25.08 7.75 -0.10
C VAL A 682 -26.08 6.90 -0.87
N THR A 683 -27.30 6.72 -0.34
CA THR A 683 -28.33 5.91 -1.00
C THR A 683 -28.88 6.55 -2.28
N GLU A 684 -28.96 7.87 -2.37
CA GLU A 684 -29.38 8.58 -3.58
C GLU A 684 -28.34 8.42 -4.71
N VAL A 685 -27.05 8.54 -4.40
CA VAL A 685 -25.98 8.30 -5.38
C VAL A 685 -25.99 6.87 -5.89
N LEU A 686 -26.22 5.90 -4.99
CA LEU A 686 -26.28 4.49 -5.35
C LEU A 686 -27.32 4.19 -6.43
N LYS A 687 -28.47 4.90 -6.45
CA LYS A 687 -29.51 4.74 -7.49
C LYS A 687 -28.99 4.93 -8.90
N HIS A 688 -27.92 5.71 -9.05
CA HIS A 688 -27.30 6.06 -10.32
C HIS A 688 -25.93 5.38 -10.52
N ALA A 689 -25.41 4.68 -9.52
CA ALA A 689 -24.09 4.06 -9.57
C ALA A 689 -24.12 2.70 -10.29
N ASN A 690 -23.09 2.46 -11.10
CA ASN A 690 -22.82 1.17 -11.73
C ASN A 690 -21.83 0.33 -10.91
N ALA A 691 -21.00 0.98 -10.09
CA ALA A 691 -20.05 0.32 -9.22
C ALA A 691 -20.11 0.90 -7.80
N PHE A 692 -20.08 0.01 -6.81
CA PHE A 692 -20.08 0.37 -5.39
C PHE A 692 -18.94 -0.31 -4.64
N PHE A 693 -18.10 0.50 -4.01
CA PHE A 693 -17.00 0.06 -3.17
C PHE A 693 -17.31 0.44 -1.74
N LEU A 694 -17.44 -0.55 -0.86
CA LEU A 694 -17.71 -0.34 0.55
C LEU A 694 -16.54 -0.86 1.37
N GLN A 695 -15.86 0.03 2.09
CA GLN A 695 -14.67 -0.32 2.85
C GLN A 695 -14.79 0.14 4.30
N ARG A 696 -14.49 -0.77 5.24
CA ARG A 696 -14.45 -0.49 6.69
C ARG A 696 -15.74 0.16 7.22
N HIS A 697 -16.90 -0.26 6.74
CA HIS A 697 -18.16 0.23 7.29
C HIS A 697 -18.43 -0.41 8.65
N TRP A 698 -18.65 0.40 9.69
CA TRP A 698 -18.64 -0.04 11.09
C TRP A 698 -19.97 -0.58 11.61
N THR A 699 -21.11 -0.21 11.02
CA THR A 699 -22.43 -0.51 11.61
C THR A 699 -23.35 -1.39 10.75
N ALA A 700 -23.24 -1.28 9.43
CA ALA A 700 -24.05 -2.05 8.50
C ALA A 700 -23.81 -3.56 8.66
N LYS A 701 -24.89 -4.34 8.65
CA LYS A 701 -24.83 -5.81 8.78
C LYS A 701 -25.08 -6.55 7.48
N SER A 702 -25.59 -5.86 6.45
CA SER A 702 -25.84 -6.40 5.12
C SER A 702 -25.89 -5.30 4.05
N LEU A 703 -25.74 -5.67 2.77
CA LEU A 703 -25.96 -4.74 1.65
C LEU A 703 -27.44 -4.35 1.52
N SER A 704 -28.36 -5.18 2.01
CA SER A 704 -29.80 -4.86 2.01
C SER A 704 -30.11 -3.56 2.76
N GLU A 705 -29.30 -3.17 3.75
CA GLU A 705 -29.49 -1.92 4.52
C GLU A 705 -29.31 -0.66 3.67
N PHE A 706 -28.58 -0.75 2.55
CA PHE A 706 -28.45 0.34 1.57
C PHE A 706 -29.69 0.47 0.67
N GLY A 707 -30.65 -0.45 0.79
CA GLY A 707 -31.91 -0.47 0.06
C GLY A 707 -31.76 -1.08 -1.34
N HIS A 708 -32.37 -2.24 -1.56
CA HIS A 708 -32.27 -2.96 -2.84
C HIS A 708 -32.73 -2.13 -4.06
N LYS A 709 -33.69 -1.21 -3.88
CA LYS A 709 -34.18 -0.29 -4.93
C LYS A 709 -33.11 0.72 -5.34
N ASN A 710 -32.20 1.05 -4.42
CA ASN A 710 -31.09 1.95 -4.66
C ASN A 710 -29.94 1.28 -5.40
N MET A 711 -29.89 -0.05 -5.45
CA MET A 711 -28.77 -0.79 -6.07
C MET A 711 -29.15 -1.45 -7.40
N THR A 712 -30.22 -0.99 -8.05
CA THR A 712 -30.78 -1.58 -9.28
C THR A 712 -29.92 -1.39 -10.53
N GLN A 713 -28.95 -0.48 -10.50
CA GLN A 713 -27.98 -0.25 -11.59
C GLN A 713 -26.58 -0.77 -11.27
N VAL A 714 -26.34 -1.17 -10.02
CA VAL A 714 -25.02 -1.62 -9.56
C VAL A 714 -24.70 -2.97 -10.19
N LYS A 715 -23.64 -3.00 -11.00
CA LYS A 715 -23.11 -4.17 -11.71
C LYS A 715 -21.87 -4.72 -11.04
N PHE A 716 -21.05 -3.86 -10.43
CA PHE A 716 -19.85 -4.25 -9.71
C PHE A 716 -19.98 -3.84 -8.25
N CYS A 717 -19.72 -4.76 -7.32
CA CYS A 717 -19.67 -4.44 -5.91
C CYS A 717 -18.45 -5.09 -5.25
N LEU A 718 -17.68 -4.29 -4.52
CA LEU A 718 -16.57 -4.74 -3.69
C LEU A 718 -16.82 -4.31 -2.25
N VAL A 719 -16.84 -5.29 -1.34
CA VAL A 719 -17.02 -5.06 0.10
C VAL A 719 -15.79 -5.55 0.84
N MET A 720 -15.20 -4.69 1.68
CA MET A 720 -13.93 -4.96 2.34
C MET A 720 -13.92 -4.52 3.80
N GLU A 721 -13.41 -5.35 4.69
CA GLU A 721 -13.18 -5.02 6.12
C GLU A 721 -14.44 -4.50 6.86
N CYS A 722 -15.63 -4.88 6.40
CA CYS A 722 -16.89 -4.46 7.01
C CYS A 722 -17.27 -5.44 8.13
N ASN A 723 -16.59 -5.33 9.27
CA ASN A 723 -16.58 -6.37 10.30
C ASN A 723 -17.93 -6.71 10.93
N GLU A 724 -18.94 -5.84 10.87
CA GLU A 724 -20.29 -6.13 11.39
C GLU A 724 -21.19 -6.87 10.39
N PHE A 725 -20.77 -7.04 9.13
CA PHE A 725 -21.53 -7.78 8.14
C PHE A 725 -21.67 -9.24 8.55
N ARG A 726 -22.92 -9.72 8.55
CA ARG A 726 -23.26 -11.12 8.83
C ARG A 726 -23.70 -11.87 7.59
N SER A 727 -24.36 -11.15 6.68
CA SER A 727 -24.78 -11.67 5.39
C SER A 727 -24.79 -10.56 4.35
N ILE A 728 -24.71 -10.90 3.07
CA ILE A 728 -24.84 -9.91 2.00
C ILE A 728 -26.28 -9.47 1.87
N ILE A 729 -27.21 -10.43 1.96
CA ILE A 729 -28.65 -10.17 1.92
C ILE A 729 -29.33 -10.80 3.13
N ASP A 730 -29.96 -9.97 3.96
CA ASP A 730 -30.82 -10.41 5.07
C ASP A 730 -32.29 -10.10 4.78
N PHE A 731 -33.13 -11.15 4.69
CA PHE A 731 -34.56 -11.00 4.40
C PHE A 731 -35.37 -10.48 5.59
N GLU A 732 -34.95 -10.75 6.82
CA GLU A 732 -35.73 -10.36 8.01
C GLU A 732 -35.83 -8.83 8.14
N GLN A 733 -34.88 -8.10 7.55
CA GLN A 733 -34.90 -6.64 7.50
C GLN A 733 -35.97 -6.08 6.54
N PHE A 734 -36.39 -6.83 5.51
CA PHE A 734 -37.47 -6.38 4.60
C PHE A 734 -38.83 -6.29 5.28
N ASN A 735 -39.05 -7.06 6.35
CA ASN A 735 -40.32 -7.10 7.08
C ASN A 735 -40.43 -6.08 8.23
N GLN A 736 -39.34 -5.44 8.65
CA GLN A 736 -39.33 -4.54 9.82
C GLN A 736 -40.08 -3.21 9.61
N GLY A 737 -40.52 -2.91 8.38
CA GLY A 737 -41.38 -1.76 8.07
C GLY A 737 -42.88 -1.98 8.29
N LYS A 738 -43.34 -3.21 8.64
CA LYS A 738 -44.77 -3.56 8.78
C LYS A 738 -45.18 -4.00 10.19
N ASN A 739 -44.57 -3.43 11.24
CA ASN A 739 -45.12 -3.58 12.60
C ASN A 739 -46.36 -2.71 12.78
N GLY A 740 -47.51 -3.17 12.25
CA GLY A 740 -48.78 -2.48 12.42
C GLY A 740 -49.99 -2.99 11.62
N ARG A 741 -49.88 -4.08 10.84
CA ARG A 741 -51.08 -4.72 10.25
C ARG A 741 -51.10 -6.20 10.58
N SER A 742 -52.28 -6.61 11.04
CA SER A 742 -52.63 -7.91 11.58
C SER A 742 -52.18 -9.08 10.70
N GLU A 743 -51.73 -10.13 11.38
CA GLU A 743 -51.72 -11.48 10.85
C GLU A 743 -53.12 -11.85 10.36
N SER A 744 -53.19 -12.56 9.23
CA SER A 744 -54.39 -12.95 8.47
C SER A 744 -55.05 -11.82 7.68
N GLU A 745 -54.63 -11.66 6.43
CA GLU A 745 -55.45 -11.76 5.22
C GLU A 745 -54.53 -11.48 4.02
N ASP A 746 -54.57 -12.42 3.06
CA ASP A 746 -53.91 -12.41 1.75
C ASP A 746 -52.37 -12.34 1.72
N PHE A 747 -51.76 -13.51 1.50
CA PHE A 747 -50.47 -13.64 0.81
C PHE A 747 -50.63 -13.09 -0.63
N GLU A 748 -50.83 -11.78 -0.77
CA GLU A 748 -50.61 -11.10 -2.05
C GLU A 748 -49.18 -11.39 -2.47
N TYR A 749 -49.06 -11.99 -3.65
CA TYR A 749 -47.84 -12.23 -4.40
C TYR A 749 -46.80 -11.13 -4.12
N PHE A 750 -45.73 -11.45 -3.37
CA PHE A 750 -44.57 -10.58 -3.26
C PHE A 750 -43.93 -10.47 -4.66
N ASP A 751 -44.34 -9.47 -5.43
CA ASP A 751 -43.74 -9.06 -6.69
C ASP A 751 -42.54 -8.15 -6.41
N GLU A 752 -41.51 -8.69 -5.74
CA GLU A 752 -40.17 -8.07 -5.73
C GLU A 752 -39.21 -9.02 -6.46
N ALA A 753 -39.55 -9.36 -7.71
CA ALA A 753 -38.60 -10.00 -8.61
C ALA A 753 -37.36 -9.11 -8.75
N ASN A 754 -36.16 -9.68 -8.55
CA ASN A 754 -34.84 -9.09 -8.85
C ASN A 754 -34.11 -8.26 -7.76
N VAL A 755 -34.11 -8.70 -6.49
CA VAL A 755 -33.16 -8.18 -5.48
C VAL A 755 -31.71 -8.35 -5.96
N LEU A 756 -30.98 -7.22 -6.08
CA LEU A 756 -29.63 -7.13 -6.66
C LEU A 756 -29.51 -7.83 -8.03
N GLY A 757 -30.58 -7.84 -8.83
CA GLY A 757 -30.61 -8.54 -10.11
C GLY A 757 -29.67 -7.95 -11.16
N SER A 758 -29.20 -6.71 -11.03
CA SER A 758 -28.23 -6.08 -11.93
C SER A 758 -26.78 -6.49 -11.66
N LEU A 759 -26.49 -7.08 -10.50
CA LEU A 759 -25.12 -7.32 -10.05
C LEU A 759 -24.49 -8.41 -10.91
N GLU A 760 -23.37 -8.07 -11.57
CA GLU A 760 -22.61 -8.97 -12.46
C GLU A 760 -21.35 -9.49 -11.77
N ARG A 761 -20.71 -8.70 -10.90
CA ARG A 761 -19.52 -9.10 -10.13
C ARG A 761 -19.63 -8.66 -8.68
N LEU A 762 -19.39 -9.61 -7.77
CA LEU A 762 -19.37 -9.38 -6.34
C LEU A 762 -18.06 -9.92 -5.76
N ILE A 763 -17.31 -9.04 -5.10
CA ILE A 763 -16.07 -9.38 -4.42
C ILE A 763 -16.21 -9.01 -2.95
N ILE A 764 -15.88 -9.95 -2.07
CA ILE A 764 -15.97 -9.76 -0.62
C ILE A 764 -14.65 -10.19 0.00
N ARG A 765 -14.05 -9.30 0.80
CA ARG A 765 -12.72 -9.53 1.39
C ARG A 765 -12.71 -9.16 2.87
N TYR A 766 -12.01 -9.96 3.68
CA TYR A 766 -11.70 -9.66 5.08
C TYR A 766 -12.95 -9.40 5.94
N MET A 767 -13.91 -10.34 5.93
CA MET A 767 -15.20 -10.18 6.66
C MET A 767 -15.22 -10.98 7.96
N LYS A 768 -14.91 -10.32 9.08
CA LYS A 768 -14.77 -10.99 10.39
C LYS A 768 -16.01 -11.75 10.86
N ASN A 769 -17.22 -11.20 10.66
CA ASN A 769 -18.47 -11.76 11.20
C ASN A 769 -19.41 -12.37 10.17
N MET A 770 -18.96 -12.55 8.91
CA MET A 770 -19.84 -13.08 7.86
C MET A 770 -20.10 -14.58 8.09
N GLU A 771 -21.38 -14.94 8.21
CA GLU A 771 -21.83 -16.31 8.53
C GLU A 771 -22.41 -17.02 7.30
N SER A 772 -23.06 -16.27 6.40
CA SER A 772 -23.65 -16.77 5.15
C SER A 772 -23.68 -15.67 4.08
N ILE A 773 -23.85 -16.03 2.80
CA ILE A 773 -24.15 -15.03 1.76
C ILE A 773 -25.59 -14.53 1.89
N TRP A 774 -26.51 -15.43 2.20
CA TRP A 774 -27.94 -15.19 2.20
C TRP A 774 -28.58 -15.63 3.52
N LYS A 775 -29.55 -14.85 4.01
CA LYS A 775 -30.38 -15.21 5.14
C LYS A 775 -31.87 -14.98 4.82
N GLY A 776 -32.67 -16.04 4.94
CA GLY A 776 -34.12 -16.02 4.71
C GLY A 776 -34.57 -16.67 3.39
N PRO A 777 -35.87 -16.59 3.03
CA PRO A 777 -36.41 -17.21 1.83
C PRO A 777 -35.80 -16.61 0.55
N VAL A 778 -35.57 -17.48 -0.43
CA VAL A 778 -35.01 -17.11 -1.73
C VAL A 778 -36.15 -17.05 -2.75
N GLY A 779 -36.40 -15.85 -3.29
CA GLY A 779 -37.35 -15.59 -4.36
C GLY A 779 -36.73 -15.79 -5.75
N LYS A 780 -37.56 -15.74 -6.80
CA LYS A 780 -37.10 -15.90 -8.19
C LYS A 780 -36.37 -14.63 -8.67
N GLY A 781 -35.22 -14.80 -9.33
CA GLY A 781 -34.49 -13.72 -10.00
C GLY A 781 -33.41 -13.01 -9.16
N TYR A 782 -33.21 -13.43 -7.92
CA TYR A 782 -32.21 -12.84 -7.02
C TYR A 782 -30.78 -13.14 -7.48
N LEU A 783 -29.94 -12.12 -7.62
CA LEU A 783 -28.57 -12.25 -8.17
C LEU A 783 -28.52 -12.94 -9.56
N SER A 784 -29.59 -12.82 -10.35
CA SER A 784 -29.73 -13.59 -11.59
C SER A 784 -28.70 -13.27 -12.67
N ASN A 785 -28.13 -12.06 -12.68
CA ASN A 785 -27.07 -11.65 -13.60
C ASN A 785 -25.65 -11.83 -13.06
N LEU A 786 -25.49 -12.41 -11.86
CA LEU A 786 -24.17 -12.58 -11.24
C LEU A 786 -23.32 -13.53 -12.09
N LYS A 787 -22.19 -13.03 -12.61
CA LYS A 787 -21.21 -13.75 -13.44
C LYS A 787 -19.97 -14.16 -12.67
N SER A 788 -19.52 -13.34 -11.72
CA SER A 788 -18.33 -13.65 -10.92
C SER A 788 -18.58 -13.36 -9.45
N LEU A 789 -18.25 -14.33 -8.60
CA LEU A 789 -18.31 -14.23 -7.15
C LEU A 789 -16.96 -14.61 -6.56
N ALA A 790 -16.35 -13.70 -5.83
CA ALA A 790 -15.08 -13.93 -5.15
C ALA A 790 -15.20 -13.63 -3.65
N LEU A 791 -14.83 -14.61 -2.82
CA LEU A 791 -14.78 -14.50 -1.37
C LEU A 791 -13.35 -14.76 -0.90
N HIS A 792 -12.81 -13.82 -0.13
CA HIS A 792 -11.48 -13.93 0.45
C HIS A 792 -11.56 -13.65 1.95
N THR A 793 -11.00 -14.53 2.77
CA THR A 793 -10.85 -14.31 4.23
C THR A 793 -12.18 -14.03 4.92
N CYS A 794 -13.03 -15.07 5.00
CA CYS A 794 -14.32 -15.04 5.69
C CYS A 794 -14.37 -16.13 6.78
N PRO A 795 -13.75 -15.92 7.96
CA PRO A 795 -13.46 -16.99 8.93
C PRO A 795 -14.68 -17.61 9.62
N LYS A 796 -15.84 -16.94 9.58
CA LYS A 796 -17.10 -17.47 10.15
C LYS A 796 -18.05 -18.05 9.10
N LEU A 797 -17.69 -18.00 7.82
CA LEU A 797 -18.54 -18.51 6.75
C LEU A 797 -18.61 -20.03 6.82
N THR A 798 -19.81 -20.57 6.94
CA THR A 798 -20.02 -22.03 7.08
C THR A 798 -20.63 -22.66 5.85
N THR A 799 -21.43 -21.91 5.08
CA THR A 799 -22.08 -22.39 3.85
C THR A 799 -22.19 -21.24 2.85
N LEU A 800 -21.99 -21.55 1.56
CA LEU A 800 -22.04 -20.55 0.50
C LEU A 800 -23.44 -20.41 -0.11
N PHE A 801 -23.98 -21.53 -0.63
CA PHE A 801 -25.25 -21.57 -1.33
C PHE A 801 -26.22 -22.56 -0.69
N THR A 802 -27.52 -22.25 -0.75
CA THR A 802 -28.59 -23.25 -0.58
C THR A 802 -29.07 -23.73 -1.94
N VAL A 803 -29.72 -24.89 -1.99
CA VAL A 803 -30.29 -25.43 -3.24
C VAL A 803 -31.25 -24.43 -3.92
N ASP A 804 -32.05 -23.72 -3.14
CA ASP A 804 -33.01 -22.74 -3.66
C ASP A 804 -32.31 -21.52 -4.30
N MET A 805 -31.11 -21.13 -3.82
CA MET A 805 -30.30 -20.07 -4.44
C MET A 805 -29.74 -20.46 -5.81
N LEU A 806 -29.35 -21.72 -5.96
CA LEU A 806 -28.73 -22.21 -7.20
C LEU A 806 -29.67 -22.07 -8.42
N ILE A 807 -30.99 -22.05 -8.20
CA ILE A 807 -31.98 -21.84 -9.26
C ILE A 807 -31.83 -20.46 -9.92
N ASN A 808 -31.38 -19.46 -9.17
CA ASN A 808 -31.24 -18.09 -9.69
C ASN A 808 -29.88 -17.82 -10.34
N LEU A 809 -28.81 -18.48 -9.89
CA LEU A 809 -27.43 -18.25 -10.32
C LEU A 809 -27.10 -18.89 -11.69
N THR A 810 -27.95 -18.63 -12.68
CA THR A 810 -27.85 -19.24 -14.01
C THR A 810 -26.72 -18.66 -14.87
N ASN A 811 -26.28 -17.43 -14.58
CA ASN A 811 -25.23 -16.73 -15.30
C ASN A 811 -23.86 -16.78 -14.61
N LEU A 812 -23.71 -17.48 -13.48
CA LEU A 812 -22.45 -17.53 -12.74
C LEU A 812 -21.41 -18.29 -13.56
N GLU A 813 -20.32 -17.60 -13.96
CA GLU A 813 -19.23 -18.09 -14.78
C GLU A 813 -17.97 -18.41 -13.97
N GLU A 814 -17.73 -17.69 -12.87
CA GLU A 814 -16.55 -17.81 -12.04
C GLU A 814 -16.90 -17.77 -10.55
N LEU A 815 -16.33 -18.72 -9.80
CA LEU A 815 -16.43 -18.79 -8.34
C LEU A 815 -15.02 -18.93 -7.74
N ILE A 816 -14.66 -17.99 -6.86
CA ILE A 816 -13.41 -18.01 -6.10
C ILE A 816 -13.75 -17.97 -4.62
N VAL A 817 -13.23 -18.93 -3.86
CA VAL A 817 -13.35 -18.99 -2.41
C VAL A 817 -11.97 -19.28 -1.83
N GLU A 818 -11.44 -18.32 -1.08
CA GLU A 818 -10.11 -18.35 -0.50
C GLU A 818 -10.18 -18.06 1.01
N ASP A 819 -9.45 -18.84 1.80
CA ASP A 819 -9.26 -18.62 3.23
C ASP A 819 -10.59 -18.47 4.01
N CYS A 820 -11.45 -19.47 3.86
CA CYS A 820 -12.70 -19.59 4.60
C CYS A 820 -12.66 -20.86 5.47
N PRO A 821 -11.93 -20.84 6.60
CA PRO A 821 -11.56 -22.05 7.33
C PRO A 821 -12.72 -22.86 7.93
N LYS A 822 -13.90 -22.26 8.15
CA LYS A 822 -15.08 -22.96 8.70
C LYS A 822 -16.05 -23.48 7.64
N LEU A 823 -15.75 -23.27 6.35
CA LEU A 823 -16.60 -23.69 5.25
C LEU A 823 -16.47 -25.21 5.05
N ASP A 824 -17.52 -25.96 5.40
CA ASP A 824 -17.53 -27.42 5.27
C ASP A 824 -18.12 -27.90 3.94
N SER A 825 -18.99 -27.10 3.32
CA SER A 825 -19.61 -27.36 2.02
C SER A 825 -19.92 -26.07 1.27
N ILE A 826 -19.69 -26.07 -0.05
CA ILE A 826 -20.11 -24.96 -0.91
C ILE A 826 -21.65 -24.93 -1.01
N VAL A 827 -22.31 -26.09 -1.15
CA VAL A 827 -23.77 -26.17 -1.23
C VAL A 827 -24.35 -26.88 0.00
N SER A 828 -25.28 -26.21 0.68
CA SER A 828 -26.06 -26.76 1.79
C SER A 828 -27.31 -27.47 1.31
N LEU A 829 -27.43 -28.77 1.61
CA LEU A 829 -28.56 -29.64 1.24
C LEU A 829 -29.75 -29.57 2.20
N LYS A 830 -29.78 -28.63 3.15
CA LYS A 830 -30.82 -28.53 4.18
C LYS A 830 -32.22 -28.11 3.66
N SER A 831 -32.43 -27.97 2.34
CA SER A 831 -33.69 -27.50 1.74
C SER A 831 -34.74 -28.62 1.56
N THR A 832 -36.01 -28.25 1.66
CA THR A 832 -37.20 -29.12 1.60
C THR A 832 -37.78 -29.28 0.19
N SER A 833 -37.29 -28.52 -0.80
CA SER A 833 -37.85 -28.51 -2.17
C SER A 833 -37.00 -29.33 -3.15
N SER A 834 -37.15 -30.66 -3.06
CA SER A 834 -36.44 -31.61 -3.92
C SER A 834 -36.95 -31.54 -5.37
N LYS A 835 -36.23 -30.84 -6.25
CA LYS A 835 -36.25 -31.14 -7.68
C LYS A 835 -34.83 -31.43 -8.17
N PRO A 836 -34.56 -32.61 -8.76
CA PRO A 836 -33.30 -32.86 -9.44
C PRO A 836 -33.20 -31.91 -10.64
N GLY A 837 -32.12 -31.13 -10.69
CA GLY A 837 -31.86 -30.15 -11.74
C GLY A 837 -30.36 -29.99 -12.00
N LEU A 838 -30.00 -29.58 -13.22
CA LEU A 838 -28.63 -29.17 -13.57
C LEU A 838 -28.44 -27.70 -13.20
N PHE A 839 -27.65 -27.44 -12.15
CA PHE A 839 -27.39 -26.11 -11.62
C PHE A 839 -26.07 -25.53 -12.13
N LEU A 840 -25.91 -24.20 -12.04
CA LEU A 840 -24.69 -23.47 -12.40
C LEU A 840 -24.17 -23.79 -13.81
N ARG A 841 -25.05 -23.79 -14.81
CA ARG A 841 -24.72 -24.20 -16.19
C ARG A 841 -23.65 -23.34 -16.86
N SER A 842 -23.55 -22.07 -16.48
CA SER A 842 -22.58 -21.15 -17.06
C SER A 842 -21.22 -21.20 -16.36
N LEU A 843 -21.09 -21.95 -15.26
CA LEU A 843 -19.88 -21.95 -14.44
C LEU A 843 -18.74 -22.63 -15.19
N LYS A 844 -17.72 -21.85 -15.52
CA LYS A 844 -16.51 -22.27 -16.26
C LYS A 844 -15.30 -22.42 -15.36
N LYS A 845 -15.23 -21.65 -14.26
CA LYS A 845 -14.07 -21.63 -13.36
C LYS A 845 -14.50 -21.77 -11.91
N ILE A 846 -13.84 -22.67 -11.20
CA ILE A 846 -13.94 -22.77 -9.74
C ILE A 846 -12.54 -22.80 -9.12
N SER A 847 -12.31 -21.95 -8.13
CA SER A 847 -11.07 -21.89 -7.35
C SER A 847 -11.39 -21.98 -5.87
N LEU A 848 -10.91 -23.04 -5.22
CA LEU A 848 -11.11 -23.35 -3.81
C LEU A 848 -9.74 -23.43 -3.14
N LEU A 849 -9.42 -22.43 -2.33
CA LEU A 849 -8.07 -22.20 -1.79
C LEU A 849 -8.14 -22.06 -0.27
N GLU A 850 -7.26 -22.77 0.44
CA GLU A 850 -7.12 -22.64 1.91
C GLU A 850 -8.44 -22.90 2.67
N LEU A 851 -9.10 -24.01 2.34
CA LEU A 851 -10.36 -24.45 2.95
C LEU A 851 -10.16 -25.74 3.75
N PRO A 852 -9.54 -25.68 4.95
CA PRO A 852 -9.17 -26.87 5.73
C PRO A 852 -10.33 -27.77 6.15
N GLU A 853 -11.52 -27.22 6.34
CA GLU A 853 -12.71 -27.97 6.79
C GLU A 853 -13.60 -28.46 5.64
N LEU A 854 -13.29 -28.10 4.39
CA LEU A 854 -14.13 -28.45 3.24
C LEU A 854 -14.14 -29.97 3.01
N VAL A 855 -15.34 -30.57 3.06
CA VAL A 855 -15.52 -32.03 2.86
C VAL A 855 -16.24 -32.37 1.55
N SER A 856 -16.98 -31.42 0.95
CA SER A 856 -17.72 -31.63 -0.30
C SER A 856 -17.94 -30.31 -1.04
N ILE A 857 -18.01 -30.36 -2.38
CA ILE A 857 -18.34 -29.19 -3.20
C ILE A 857 -19.86 -29.07 -3.32
N SER A 858 -20.55 -30.11 -3.79
CA SER A 858 -21.99 -30.05 -4.11
C SER A 858 -22.88 -30.96 -3.26
N GLY A 859 -22.31 -31.73 -2.34
CA GLY A 859 -23.03 -32.74 -1.57
C GLY A 859 -23.64 -33.85 -2.45
N GLY A 860 -23.15 -34.05 -3.67
CA GLY A 860 -23.69 -35.02 -4.63
C GLY A 860 -24.72 -34.45 -5.62
N LEU A 861 -24.92 -33.12 -5.67
CA LEU A 861 -25.70 -32.45 -6.71
C LEU A 861 -24.91 -32.35 -8.02
N ARG A 862 -25.61 -32.48 -9.17
CA ARG A 862 -25.04 -32.15 -10.48
C ARG A 862 -24.97 -30.63 -10.64
N ILE A 863 -23.76 -30.09 -10.50
CA ILE A 863 -23.48 -28.67 -10.70
C ILE A 863 -22.41 -28.50 -11.78
N ALA A 864 -22.35 -27.32 -12.40
CA ALA A 864 -21.27 -26.93 -13.31
C ALA A 864 -21.00 -27.90 -14.48
N PRO A 865 -22.00 -28.23 -15.31
CA PRO A 865 -21.83 -29.15 -16.44
C PRO A 865 -20.83 -28.67 -17.52
N ASN A 866 -20.54 -27.37 -17.59
CA ASN A 866 -19.63 -26.76 -18.56
C ASN A 866 -18.34 -26.22 -17.89
N LEU A 867 -17.92 -26.84 -16.79
CA LEU A 867 -16.73 -26.44 -16.04
C LEU A 867 -15.47 -26.67 -16.88
N GLU A 868 -14.70 -25.61 -17.13
CA GLU A 868 -13.47 -25.67 -17.93
C GLU A 868 -12.21 -25.78 -17.05
N ARG A 869 -12.24 -25.18 -15.86
CA ARG A 869 -11.08 -25.08 -14.97
C ARG A 869 -11.47 -25.26 -13.51
N MET A 870 -10.70 -26.10 -12.83
CA MET A 870 -10.83 -26.35 -11.39
C MET A 870 -9.48 -26.15 -10.70
N VAL A 871 -9.44 -25.39 -9.61
CA VAL A 871 -8.27 -25.20 -8.76
C VAL A 871 -8.64 -25.56 -7.33
N ILE A 872 -7.91 -26.49 -6.73
CA ILE A 872 -8.10 -26.94 -5.34
C ILE A 872 -6.74 -26.94 -4.66
N PHE A 873 -6.56 -26.13 -3.62
CA PHE A 873 -5.26 -25.98 -2.94
C PHE A 873 -5.45 -25.76 -1.45
N TYR A 874 -4.74 -26.52 -0.61
CA TYR A 874 -4.91 -26.54 0.85
C TYR A 874 -6.35 -26.87 1.30
N CYS A 875 -6.93 -27.93 0.73
CA CYS A 875 -8.23 -28.48 1.13
C CYS A 875 -8.11 -29.94 1.63
N PRO A 876 -7.38 -30.21 2.72
CA PRO A 876 -7.00 -31.56 3.16
C PRO A 876 -8.18 -32.50 3.48
N LYS A 877 -9.34 -31.98 3.89
CA LYS A 877 -10.52 -32.81 4.19
C LYS A 877 -11.37 -33.15 2.97
N LEU A 878 -11.10 -32.54 1.81
CA LEU A 878 -11.76 -32.84 0.55
C LEU A 878 -11.14 -34.10 -0.06
N GLY A 879 -11.35 -35.24 0.60
CA GLY A 879 -10.77 -36.52 0.23
C GLY A 879 -11.63 -37.35 -0.73
N LYS A 880 -12.82 -36.87 -1.10
CA LYS A 880 -13.74 -37.53 -2.02
C LYS A 880 -14.36 -36.55 -2.99
N LEU A 881 -14.40 -36.92 -4.27
CA LEU A 881 -15.17 -36.21 -5.30
C LEU A 881 -16.16 -37.17 -5.96
N SER A 882 -17.39 -36.69 -6.14
CA SER A 882 -18.41 -37.38 -6.94
C SER A 882 -18.15 -37.14 -8.43
N THR A 883 -18.47 -38.12 -9.27
CA THR A 883 -18.50 -37.93 -10.73
C THR A 883 -19.41 -36.79 -11.13
N MET A 884 -20.47 -36.53 -10.37
CA MET A 884 -21.39 -35.41 -10.59
C MET A 884 -20.70 -34.05 -10.45
N GLU A 885 -19.62 -33.96 -9.67
CA GLU A 885 -18.84 -32.73 -9.42
C GLU A 885 -17.75 -32.50 -10.48
N VAL A 886 -17.29 -33.55 -11.18
CA VAL A 886 -16.24 -33.50 -12.22
C VAL A 886 -16.69 -34.03 -13.58
N SER A 887 -17.99 -34.20 -13.82
CA SER A 887 -18.55 -34.80 -15.05
C SER A 887 -18.51 -33.91 -16.30
N SER A 888 -17.93 -32.71 -16.21
CA SER A 888 -17.91 -31.81 -17.36
C SER A 888 -17.03 -32.35 -18.48
N THR A 889 -17.61 -32.46 -19.68
CA THR A 889 -16.86 -32.80 -20.90
C THR A 889 -15.97 -31.66 -21.39
N ASP A 890 -16.18 -30.45 -20.88
CA ASP A 890 -15.44 -29.25 -21.27
C ASP A 890 -14.24 -28.97 -20.36
N LEU A 891 -13.98 -29.84 -19.37
CA LEU A 891 -12.90 -29.67 -18.41
C LEU A 891 -11.54 -29.75 -19.13
N LYS A 892 -10.76 -28.67 -19.01
CA LYS A 892 -9.46 -28.49 -19.66
C LYS A 892 -8.29 -28.64 -18.70
N VAL A 893 -8.49 -28.30 -17.42
CA VAL A 893 -7.42 -28.32 -16.43
C VAL A 893 -7.93 -28.48 -15.01
N ILE A 894 -7.24 -29.30 -14.23
CA ILE A 894 -7.39 -29.41 -12.79
C ILE A 894 -6.05 -29.06 -12.15
N LYS A 895 -6.00 -28.05 -11.28
CA LYS A 895 -4.78 -27.70 -10.53
C LYS A 895 -4.96 -28.02 -9.05
N GLY A 896 -3.94 -28.63 -8.44
CA GLY A 896 -3.94 -28.87 -7.00
C GLY A 896 -2.68 -29.53 -6.48
N GLU A 897 -2.61 -29.75 -5.17
CA GLU A 897 -1.46 -30.41 -4.54
C GLU A 897 -1.36 -31.86 -5.01
N LYS A 898 -0.15 -32.33 -5.32
CA LYS A 898 0.05 -33.71 -5.78
C LYS A 898 -0.37 -34.72 -4.70
N GLU A 899 -0.05 -34.44 -3.45
CA GLU A 899 -0.42 -35.29 -2.31
C GLU A 899 -1.94 -35.40 -2.14
N TRP A 900 -2.67 -34.32 -2.42
CA TRP A 900 -4.14 -34.32 -2.42
C TRP A 900 -4.68 -35.17 -3.56
N TRP A 901 -4.17 -35.00 -4.78
CA TRP A 901 -4.59 -35.79 -5.94
C TRP A 901 -4.34 -37.28 -5.76
N ASP A 902 -3.15 -37.66 -5.28
CA ASP A 902 -2.78 -39.05 -5.05
C ASP A 902 -3.61 -39.70 -3.92
N ALA A 903 -4.12 -38.91 -2.96
CA ALA A 903 -4.96 -39.37 -1.86
C ALA A 903 -6.48 -39.36 -2.17
N LEU A 904 -6.88 -38.73 -3.29
CA LEU A 904 -8.28 -38.53 -3.65
C LEU A 904 -8.97 -39.86 -3.93
N LYS A 905 -10.15 -40.06 -3.34
CA LYS A 905 -10.99 -41.24 -3.59
C LYS A 905 -12.21 -40.88 -4.43
N TRP A 906 -12.50 -41.71 -5.42
CA TRP A 906 -13.69 -41.61 -6.23
C TRP A 906 -14.82 -42.50 -5.67
N TYR A 907 -16.08 -42.16 -5.94
CA TYR A 907 -17.21 -43.03 -5.58
C TYR A 907 -17.21 -44.30 -6.45
N GLU A 908 -17.11 -45.47 -5.80
CA GLU A 908 -16.86 -46.80 -6.39
C GLU A 908 -17.88 -47.27 -7.47
N SER A 909 -19.02 -46.58 -7.65
CA SER A 909 -20.06 -46.97 -8.61
C SER A 909 -20.03 -46.24 -9.95
N ASP A 910 -19.21 -45.21 -10.13
CA ASP A 910 -19.51 -44.17 -11.14
C ASP A 910 -18.42 -43.87 -12.17
N LEU A 911 -17.19 -44.40 -12.06
CA LEU A 911 -16.11 -44.11 -13.01
C LEU A 911 -15.68 -45.35 -13.80
N SER A 912 -15.65 -45.22 -15.13
CA SER A 912 -14.89 -46.15 -15.96
C SER A 912 -13.40 -45.85 -15.81
N SER A 913 -12.54 -46.86 -15.94
CA SER A 913 -11.07 -46.69 -15.94
C SER A 913 -10.61 -45.63 -16.96
N GLU A 914 -11.30 -45.54 -18.11
CA GLU A 914 -11.03 -44.54 -19.14
C GLU A 914 -11.29 -43.10 -18.68
N HIS A 915 -12.25 -42.86 -17.77
CA HIS A 915 -12.55 -41.53 -17.27
C HIS A 915 -11.57 -41.08 -16.19
N GLU A 916 -11.07 -42.01 -15.36
CA GLU A 916 -9.99 -41.72 -14.41
C GLU A 916 -8.69 -41.34 -15.14
N ASP A 917 -8.33 -42.09 -16.19
CA ASP A 917 -7.16 -41.78 -17.03
C ASP A 917 -7.29 -40.40 -17.72
N TYR A 918 -8.48 -40.06 -18.21
CA TYR A 918 -8.77 -38.74 -18.77
C TYR A 918 -8.52 -37.62 -17.76
N LEU A 919 -9.06 -37.73 -16.54
CA LEU A 919 -8.89 -36.72 -15.50
C LEU A 919 -7.43 -36.59 -15.05
N ALA A 920 -6.68 -37.70 -15.00
CA ALA A 920 -5.26 -37.69 -14.68
C ALA A 920 -4.42 -36.93 -15.71
N HIS A 921 -4.79 -36.95 -16.99
CA HIS A 921 -4.11 -36.17 -18.03
C HIS A 921 -4.36 -34.65 -17.94
N LEU A 922 -5.47 -34.24 -17.32
CA LEU A 922 -5.79 -32.82 -17.12
C LEU A 922 -5.19 -32.24 -15.83
N PHE A 923 -4.65 -33.08 -14.95
CA PHE A 923 -4.13 -32.66 -13.66
C PHE A 923 -2.75 -32.01 -13.78
N ILE A 924 -2.61 -30.81 -13.22
CA ILE A 924 -1.36 -30.05 -13.13
C ILE A 924 -1.03 -29.83 -11.64
N PRO A 925 0.07 -30.39 -11.13
CA PRO A 925 0.44 -30.26 -9.73
C PRO A 925 0.90 -28.84 -9.37
N LEU A 926 0.39 -28.33 -8.25
CA LEU A 926 0.82 -27.09 -7.61
C LEU A 926 1.82 -27.39 -6.50
N ARG A 927 2.79 -26.49 -6.31
CA ARG A 927 3.82 -26.60 -5.27
C ARG A 927 3.51 -25.71 -4.08
N ARG A 928 3.68 -26.24 -2.87
CA ARG A 928 3.47 -25.54 -1.58
C ARG A 928 4.49 -24.44 -1.28
N ASP A 929 5.70 -24.57 -1.82
CA ASP A 929 6.86 -23.71 -1.55
C ASP A 929 7.04 -22.57 -2.57
N GLY A 930 6.21 -22.51 -3.63
CA GLY A 930 6.23 -21.46 -4.65
C GLY A 930 5.13 -20.43 -4.48
N ASP A 931 5.29 -19.25 -5.10
CA ASP A 931 4.22 -18.24 -5.19
C ASP A 931 3.01 -18.85 -5.93
N LEU A 932 1.90 -19.02 -5.20
CA LEU A 932 0.66 -19.59 -5.71
C LEU A 932 0.11 -18.75 -6.87
N MET A 933 0.16 -17.43 -6.78
CA MET A 933 -0.37 -16.54 -7.82
C MET A 933 0.45 -16.63 -9.11
N ALA A 934 1.78 -16.72 -9.01
CA ALA A 934 2.65 -17.00 -10.15
C ALA A 934 2.41 -18.39 -10.78
N GLN A 935 2.02 -19.38 -9.97
CA GLN A 935 1.66 -20.72 -10.47
C GLN A 935 0.27 -20.78 -11.12
N LEU A 936 -0.65 -19.91 -10.68
CA LEU A 936 -2.00 -19.80 -11.24
C LEU A 936 -2.04 -18.97 -12.53
N THR A 937 -1.13 -17.99 -12.70
CA THR A 937 -1.05 -17.09 -13.87
C THR A 937 -0.28 -17.65 -15.08
N LYS A 938 0.41 -18.78 -14.95
CA LYS A 938 1.21 -19.42 -16.03
C LYS A 938 0.40 -20.07 -17.17
N ASP A 939 -0.88 -19.74 -17.33
CA ASP A 939 -1.77 -20.35 -18.34
C ASP A 939 -2.35 -19.36 -19.34
#